data_AF-A0A963PRL2-F1
#
_entry.id   AF-A0A963PRL2-F1
#
_cell.length_a   1.000
_cell.length_b   1.000
_cell.length_c   1.000
_cell.angle_alpha   90.00
_cell.angle_beta   90.00
_cell.angle_gamma   90.00
#
_symmetry.space_group_name_H-M   'P 1'
#
loop_
_entity.id
_entity.type
_entity.pdbx_description
1 polymer ?
#
loop_
_entity_poly.entity_id
_entity_poly.type
_entity_poly.pdbx_seq_one_letter_code
_entity_poly.pdbx_strand_id
1 'polypeptide(L)'
;DPNIKEVMRVSEVLESRVQQAFTRPAYKPMALRVINALAVHRLTTGGDIHIPIGPTAAELRDALCLFQPGVEDMPGEPAENLLSMVQTVMREVLKTVNGQFISKAQDTEQYYLDLKKDIDYDAQIEKRAEALSDDALDRAYYSAVKALMECSDDLRYPGFQIWQYQLEWQERRVERMGYLFFGAPNDRPTAQPERDFYVYFIQPFDKPKFADNNLSDEVFFRLTGLDDDLKRHLSSYAAALDLASTASGGAKAIYLSKAQDFLRAMSKWLQEKQMTAFEVTYQGKKKNLQEWAKGVSLRDRARLGADERINFRDVVNVISGLVLGQRFVDLSPEYPTFSVLVTEANRKQLIGNALRALAGGTRTKDALALLDALELLDGDLVDPANSRYAQEVLNRLKAKGHGQVLNRSELLSGTSDVEYFAPIKYRLEPDLLVTVLGGLVYSGDIVLSITGDKIDSGKLTQLAERSLEELKQFKHVEAPKEINLAVLRALFELFDLPSGLAQKASQGDTEPVIKLQEKVSGLVPRVLKAGSDLQQGKLGFWGQNLLREEEAKDWHARLDSLKKFTESLAPYNTVGKLKNLRVTQEDLDGQKKNLEILAAVERLLELVVELGSTASYLSQAEMVLPAEHPWVKQAETARKALQEKLSQDRTAEHAAEYRQTLNQLKKDYITAYIASHSKARLGVAEDKTRNALRKDDRLLALRVLAGVSLMPTSQLTAFEESLNGLKSCSSLDEPTLVTAAVCPHCQFRPSAEQLELIPAANRLHKLDDDLDQLVANWQQTLLENLEDPFTQDSLGLLPPASKKLIDAFLASRKLPDPMTSEFANAVQEALSGLEKIAV
;
A
#
# COMPACT_ATOMS: atom_id res chain seq x y z
N ASP A 1 93.41 -12.01 -6.22
CA ASP A 1 92.91 -11.09 -5.19
C ASP A 1 91.74 -11.75 -4.45
N PRO A 2 91.82 -11.96 -3.13
CA PRO A 2 90.73 -12.53 -2.32
C PRO A 2 89.40 -11.77 -2.46
N ASN A 3 89.46 -10.46 -2.67
CA ASN A 3 88.28 -9.59 -2.81
C ASN A 3 87.46 -9.92 -4.06
N ILE A 4 88.12 -10.31 -5.16
CA ILE A 4 87.45 -10.72 -6.41
C ILE A 4 86.66 -12.00 -6.19
N LYS A 5 87.23 -12.97 -5.46
CA LYS A 5 86.59 -14.28 -5.21
C LYS A 5 85.30 -14.11 -4.40
N GLU A 6 85.29 -13.20 -3.44
CA GLU A 6 84.12 -12.96 -2.58
C GLU A 6 82.95 -12.30 -3.34
N VAL A 7 83.24 -11.25 -4.11
CA VAL A 7 82.22 -10.57 -4.92
C VAL A 7 81.68 -11.48 -6.02
N MET A 8 82.53 -12.27 -6.68
CA MET A 8 82.12 -13.23 -7.71
C MET A 8 81.20 -14.30 -7.14
N ARG A 9 81.53 -14.87 -5.97
CA ARG A 9 80.67 -15.86 -5.29
C ARG A 9 79.28 -15.30 -5.01
N VAL A 10 79.21 -14.04 -4.54
CA VAL A 10 77.92 -13.37 -4.27
C VAL A 10 77.14 -13.10 -5.56
N SER A 11 77.81 -12.65 -6.63
CA SER A 11 77.18 -12.48 -7.95
C SER A 11 76.59 -13.78 -8.46
N GLU A 12 77.34 -14.88 -8.42
CA GLU A 12 76.89 -16.21 -8.86
C GLU A 12 75.65 -16.70 -8.08
N VAL A 13 75.61 -16.48 -6.76
CA VAL A 13 74.44 -16.81 -5.93
C VAL A 13 73.22 -15.95 -6.32
N LEU A 14 73.41 -14.64 -6.52
CA LEU A 14 72.35 -13.73 -6.94
C LEU A 14 71.81 -14.08 -8.33
N GLU A 15 72.71 -14.35 -9.28
CA GLU A 15 72.38 -14.80 -10.63
C GLU A 15 71.60 -16.11 -10.60
N SER A 16 72.04 -17.11 -9.83
CA SER A 16 71.34 -18.39 -9.68
C SER A 16 69.93 -18.20 -9.10
N ARG A 17 69.76 -17.37 -8.07
CA ARG A 17 68.44 -17.10 -7.47
C ARG A 17 67.52 -16.40 -8.45
N VAL A 18 67.99 -15.39 -9.18
CA VAL A 18 67.21 -14.74 -10.23
C VAL A 18 66.92 -15.69 -11.40
N GLN A 19 67.82 -16.63 -11.68
CA GLN A 19 67.57 -17.65 -12.70
C GLN A 19 66.44 -18.62 -12.31
N GLN A 20 66.33 -18.98 -11.03
CA GLN A 20 65.39 -20.01 -10.57
C GLN A 20 64.06 -19.45 -10.05
N ALA A 21 64.06 -18.30 -9.37
CA ALA A 21 62.93 -17.84 -8.55
C ALA A 21 62.37 -16.44 -8.92
N PHE A 22 62.86 -15.81 -9.99
CA PHE A 22 62.41 -14.47 -10.38
C PHE A 22 60.96 -14.47 -10.90
N THR A 23 60.10 -13.65 -10.28
CA THR A 23 58.65 -13.68 -10.49
C THR A 23 58.18 -13.01 -11.79
N ARG A 24 59.05 -12.24 -12.47
CA ARG A 24 58.75 -11.51 -13.71
C ARG A 24 59.64 -11.95 -14.86
N PRO A 25 59.36 -13.09 -15.53
CA PRO A 25 60.24 -13.68 -16.54
C PRO A 25 60.67 -12.72 -17.66
N ALA A 26 59.78 -11.82 -18.08
CA ALA A 26 60.04 -10.85 -19.15
C ALA A 26 61.21 -9.90 -18.84
N TYR A 27 61.48 -9.59 -17.57
CA TYR A 27 62.54 -8.65 -17.15
C TYR A 27 63.81 -9.34 -16.67
N LYS A 28 63.85 -10.67 -16.74
CA LYS A 28 64.97 -11.49 -16.28
C LYS A 28 66.32 -11.12 -16.95
N PRO A 29 66.39 -10.82 -18.27
CA PRO A 29 67.64 -10.38 -18.89
C PRO A 29 68.16 -9.06 -18.30
N MET A 30 67.26 -8.10 -18.04
CA MET A 30 67.60 -6.83 -17.41
C MET A 30 68.07 -7.03 -15.97
N ALA A 31 67.39 -7.87 -15.20
CA ALA A 31 67.76 -8.20 -13.82
C ALA A 31 69.18 -8.75 -13.70
N LEU A 32 69.56 -9.69 -14.59
CA LEU A 32 70.91 -10.25 -14.63
C LEU A 32 71.97 -9.19 -14.99
N ARG A 33 71.68 -8.33 -15.97
CA ARG A 33 72.60 -7.23 -16.34
C ARG A 33 72.83 -6.26 -15.19
N VAL A 34 71.78 -5.96 -14.42
CA VAL A 34 71.90 -5.08 -13.25
C VAL A 34 72.69 -5.74 -12.13
N ILE A 35 72.48 -7.03 -11.84
CA ILE A 35 73.30 -7.76 -10.85
C ILE A 35 74.79 -7.73 -11.24
N ASN A 36 75.09 -8.03 -12.51
CA ASN A 36 76.47 -8.00 -13.01
C ASN A 36 77.08 -6.60 -12.91
N ALA A 37 76.29 -5.56 -13.17
CA ALA A 37 76.74 -4.19 -13.02
C ALA A 37 77.05 -3.83 -11.57
N LEU A 38 76.23 -4.26 -10.61
CA LEU A 38 76.49 -4.06 -9.19
C LEU A 38 77.75 -4.83 -8.74
N ALA A 39 77.99 -6.03 -9.27
CA ALA A 39 79.20 -6.81 -9.01
C ALA A 39 80.46 -6.12 -9.57
N VAL A 40 80.41 -5.64 -10.82
CA VAL A 40 81.52 -4.89 -11.43
C VAL A 40 81.78 -3.59 -10.66
N HIS A 41 80.72 -2.82 -10.37
CA HIS A 41 80.87 -1.57 -9.62
C HIS A 41 81.52 -1.82 -8.26
N ARG A 42 81.10 -2.88 -7.57
CA ARG A 42 81.65 -3.32 -6.29
C ARG A 42 83.14 -3.65 -6.36
N LEU A 43 83.63 -4.22 -7.46
CA LEU A 43 85.06 -4.49 -7.65
C LEU A 43 85.88 -3.22 -7.93
N THR A 44 85.22 -2.14 -8.36
CA THR A 44 85.86 -0.86 -8.72
C THR A 44 85.86 0.18 -7.60
N THR A 45 85.33 -0.12 -6.41
CA THR A 45 85.27 0.83 -5.26
C THR A 45 86.60 0.97 -4.51
N GLY A 46 87.64 1.50 -5.18
CA GLY A 46 88.83 2.09 -4.53
C GLY A 46 89.66 1.17 -3.61
N GLY A 47 89.52 -0.15 -3.70
CA GLY A 47 90.27 -1.14 -2.91
C GLY A 47 89.54 -1.71 -1.69
N ASP A 48 88.37 -1.17 -1.31
CA ASP A 48 87.53 -1.72 -0.23
C ASP A 48 86.13 -2.12 -0.76
N ILE A 49 85.87 -3.42 -0.74
CA ILE A 49 84.63 -4.04 -1.21
C ILE A 49 83.50 -4.00 -0.17
N HIS A 50 83.71 -3.40 1.00
CA HIS A 50 82.69 -3.30 2.05
C HIS A 50 82.07 -1.89 2.18
N ILE A 51 82.50 -0.92 1.36
CA ILE A 51 81.96 0.44 1.41
C ILE A 51 80.50 0.46 0.92
N PRO A 52 79.55 1.09 1.64
CA PRO A 52 78.13 1.13 1.28
C PRO A 52 77.84 2.17 0.17
N ILE A 53 78.51 2.04 -0.97
CA ILE A 53 78.38 2.92 -2.14
C ILE A 53 78.08 2.09 -3.39
N GLY A 54 77.23 2.62 -4.27
CA GLY A 54 76.86 1.97 -5.52
C GLY A 54 76.12 2.91 -6.47
N PRO A 55 75.68 2.43 -7.64
CA PRO A 55 74.93 3.26 -8.58
C PRO A 55 73.46 3.44 -8.16
N THR A 56 72.89 4.60 -8.47
CA THR A 56 71.45 4.88 -8.44
C THR A 56 70.73 4.20 -9.60
N ALA A 57 69.40 4.10 -9.53
CA ALA A 57 68.61 3.56 -10.65
C ALA A 57 68.77 4.36 -11.95
N ALA A 58 69.00 5.68 -11.84
CA ALA A 58 69.26 6.55 -13.00
C ALA A 58 70.63 6.26 -13.62
N GLU A 59 71.67 6.10 -12.80
CA GLU A 59 73.01 5.74 -13.30
C GLU A 59 73.02 4.34 -13.92
N LEU A 60 72.28 3.38 -13.36
CA LEU A 60 72.11 2.05 -13.95
C LEU A 60 71.40 2.12 -15.32
N ARG A 61 70.39 2.99 -15.47
CA ARG A 61 69.72 3.23 -16.76
C ARG A 61 70.70 3.79 -17.79
N ASP A 62 71.45 4.82 -17.40
CA ASP A 62 72.28 5.61 -18.32
C ASP A 62 73.58 4.89 -18.71
N ALA A 63 74.18 4.13 -17.78
CA ALA A 63 75.49 3.50 -17.99
C ALA A 63 75.42 2.10 -18.62
N LEU A 64 74.30 1.38 -18.47
CA LEU A 64 74.24 -0.04 -18.86
C LEU A 64 73.60 -0.30 -20.23
N CYS A 65 73.23 0.71 -21.01
CA CYS A 65 72.50 0.56 -22.28
C CYS A 65 71.40 -0.52 -22.17
N LEU A 66 70.54 -0.39 -21.15
CA LEU A 66 69.49 -1.37 -20.89
C LEU A 66 68.40 -1.23 -21.96
N PHE A 67 67.99 -2.36 -22.53
CA PHE A 67 66.91 -2.41 -23.50
C PHE A 67 65.88 -3.45 -23.06
N GLN A 68 64.61 -3.07 -23.11
CA GLN A 68 63.48 -3.96 -22.87
C GLN A 68 62.48 -3.79 -24.01
N PRO A 69 62.13 -4.88 -24.72
CA PRO A 69 61.13 -4.84 -25.77
C PRO A 69 59.80 -4.27 -25.27
N GLY A 70 59.19 -3.36 -26.04
CA GLY A 70 57.88 -2.74 -25.74
C GLY A 70 57.90 -1.52 -24.82
N VAL A 71 59.07 -1.06 -24.35
CA VAL A 71 59.17 0.21 -23.58
C VAL A 71 58.97 1.43 -24.49
N GLU A 72 59.30 1.31 -25.77
CA GLU A 72 59.09 2.34 -26.79
C GLU A 72 57.61 2.59 -27.13
N ASP A 73 56.74 1.60 -26.88
CA ASP A 73 55.31 1.69 -27.12
C ASP A 73 54.51 2.24 -25.91
N MET A 74 55.19 2.52 -24.78
CA MET A 74 54.56 3.07 -23.58
C MET A 74 54.35 4.59 -23.72
N PRO A 75 53.18 5.13 -23.33
CA PRO A 75 52.94 6.58 -23.35
C PRO A 75 53.89 7.30 -22.38
N GLY A 76 54.36 8.50 -22.75
CA GLY A 76 55.28 9.33 -21.94
C GLY A 76 56.71 9.36 -22.49
N GLU A 77 57.65 9.91 -21.70
CA GLU A 77 59.05 9.97 -22.12
C GLU A 77 59.74 8.60 -21.98
N PRO A 78 60.35 8.06 -23.05
CA PRO A 78 61.00 6.74 -23.01
C PRO A 78 62.07 6.59 -21.92
N ALA A 79 62.79 7.67 -21.60
CA ALA A 79 63.82 7.68 -20.57
C ALA A 79 63.26 7.55 -19.14
N GLU A 80 62.08 8.11 -18.88
CA GLU A 80 61.37 7.99 -17.58
C GLU A 80 60.67 6.63 -17.45
N ASN A 81 60.11 6.12 -18.55
CA ASN A 81 59.53 4.78 -18.61
C ASN A 81 60.59 3.70 -18.34
N LEU A 82 61.78 3.84 -18.95
CA LEU A 82 62.90 2.94 -18.70
C LEU A 82 63.42 3.06 -17.26
N LEU A 83 63.51 4.26 -16.68
CA LEU A 83 63.89 4.47 -15.28
C LEU A 83 62.93 3.75 -14.31
N SER A 84 61.63 3.93 -14.53
CA SER A 84 60.57 3.28 -13.74
C SER A 84 60.65 1.76 -13.85
N MET A 85 61.00 1.24 -15.04
CA MET A 85 61.23 -0.18 -15.25
C MET A 85 62.46 -0.68 -14.48
N VAL A 86 63.59 0.05 -14.53
CA VAL A 86 64.80 -0.28 -13.77
C VAL A 86 64.51 -0.31 -12.27
N GLN A 87 63.78 0.68 -11.74
CA GLN A 87 63.36 0.69 -10.33
C GLN A 87 62.46 -0.50 -9.98
N THR A 88 61.54 -0.87 -10.87
CA THR A 88 60.67 -2.04 -10.70
C THR A 88 61.47 -3.34 -10.69
N VAL A 89 62.42 -3.49 -11.62
CA VAL A 89 63.33 -4.64 -11.67
C VAL A 89 64.17 -4.72 -10.40
N MET A 90 64.72 -3.60 -9.93
CA MET A 90 65.48 -3.56 -8.67
C MET A 90 64.67 -3.98 -7.45
N ARG A 91 63.41 -3.54 -7.36
CA ARG A 91 62.49 -3.96 -6.30
C ARG A 91 62.18 -5.46 -6.37
N GLU A 92 61.97 -5.98 -7.57
CA GLU A 92 61.69 -7.41 -7.78
C GLU A 92 62.93 -8.28 -7.52
N VAL A 93 64.12 -7.82 -7.88
CA VAL A 93 65.39 -8.48 -7.56
C VAL A 93 65.58 -8.53 -6.05
N LEU A 94 65.43 -7.40 -5.34
CA LEU A 94 65.50 -7.34 -3.88
C LEU A 94 64.50 -8.30 -3.20
N LYS A 95 63.28 -8.39 -3.73
CA LYS A 95 62.26 -9.34 -3.25
C LYS A 95 62.66 -10.79 -3.53
N THR A 96 63.14 -11.10 -4.73
CA THR A 96 63.51 -12.46 -5.15
C THR A 96 64.66 -13.01 -4.31
N VAL A 97 65.59 -12.14 -3.90
CA VAL A 97 66.74 -12.54 -3.08
C VAL A 97 66.46 -12.40 -1.58
N ASN A 98 65.21 -12.11 -1.18
CA ASN A 98 64.81 -11.85 0.21
C ASN A 98 65.68 -10.78 0.91
N GLY A 99 66.15 -9.80 0.15
CA GLY A 99 67.05 -8.75 0.60
C GLY A 99 68.49 -9.21 0.87
N GLN A 100 68.86 -10.47 0.59
CA GLN A 100 70.24 -10.93 0.70
C GLN A 100 71.15 -10.26 -0.31
N PHE A 101 72.37 -9.96 0.12
CA PHE A 101 73.48 -9.46 -0.69
C PHE A 101 73.26 -8.13 -1.45
N ILE A 102 72.07 -7.53 -1.44
CA ILE A 102 71.80 -6.23 -2.06
C ILE A 102 71.18 -5.31 -1.00
N SER A 103 71.77 -4.12 -0.89
CA SER A 103 71.29 -3.05 0.00
C SER A 103 71.07 -1.77 -0.79
N LYS A 104 70.14 -0.95 -0.31
CA LYS A 104 69.84 0.38 -0.84
C LYS A 104 70.14 1.41 0.25
N ALA A 105 71.04 2.35 -0.03
CA ALA A 105 71.34 3.44 0.88
C ALA A 105 70.12 4.40 0.96
N GLN A 106 69.66 4.69 2.18
CA GLN A 106 68.44 5.50 2.39
C GLN A 106 68.64 6.97 1.99
N ASP A 107 69.86 7.48 2.09
CA ASP A 107 70.14 8.91 1.90
C ASP A 107 70.49 9.25 0.44
N THR A 108 71.08 8.29 -0.28
CA THR A 108 71.62 8.48 -1.64
C THR A 108 70.87 7.70 -2.71
N GLU A 109 69.89 6.87 -2.34
CA GLU A 109 69.13 6.01 -3.26
C GLU A 109 69.99 5.05 -4.10
N GLN A 110 71.24 4.85 -3.68
CA GLN A 110 72.23 4.00 -4.34
C GLN A 110 72.04 2.53 -3.96
N TYR A 111 72.18 1.65 -4.94
CA TYR A 111 72.10 0.20 -4.74
C TYR A 111 73.50 -0.40 -4.81
N TYR A 112 73.81 -1.32 -3.90
CA TYR A 112 75.13 -1.94 -3.86
C TYR A 112 75.09 -3.38 -3.37
N LEU A 113 76.12 -4.16 -3.73
CA LEU A 113 76.29 -5.50 -3.17
C LEU A 113 76.79 -5.39 -1.73
N ASP A 114 76.00 -5.89 -0.79
CA ASP A 114 76.28 -5.93 0.64
C ASP A 114 76.73 -7.33 1.03
N LEU A 115 78.03 -7.56 0.97
CA LEU A 115 78.65 -8.88 1.18
C LEU A 115 78.44 -9.41 2.61
N LYS A 116 78.07 -8.53 3.55
CA LYS A 116 77.80 -8.88 4.96
C LYS A 116 76.37 -9.35 5.20
N LYS A 117 75.47 -9.17 4.22
CA LYS A 117 74.04 -9.50 4.32
C LYS A 117 73.76 -10.89 3.76
N ASP A 118 74.33 -11.90 4.39
CA ASP A 118 74.31 -13.32 3.96
C ASP A 118 73.22 -14.18 4.63
N ILE A 119 72.36 -13.59 5.47
CA ILE A 119 71.43 -14.33 6.31
C ILE A 119 70.35 -15.03 5.48
N ASP A 120 70.37 -16.36 5.50
CA ASP A 120 69.28 -17.20 5.00
C ASP A 120 68.19 -17.40 6.06
N TYR A 121 67.20 -16.50 6.02
CA TYR A 121 66.06 -16.52 6.92
C TYR A 121 65.25 -17.82 6.81
N ASP A 122 65.18 -18.47 5.63
CA ASP A 122 64.47 -19.73 5.46
C ASP A 122 65.21 -20.88 6.16
N ALA A 123 66.54 -20.94 6.00
CA ALA A 123 67.36 -21.93 6.70
C ALA A 123 67.36 -21.72 8.23
N GLN A 124 67.31 -20.46 8.71
CA GLN A 124 67.17 -20.18 10.15
C GLN A 124 65.82 -20.62 10.70
N ILE A 125 64.73 -20.40 9.95
CA ILE A 125 63.39 -20.88 10.32
C ILE A 125 63.35 -22.41 10.35
N GLU A 126 63.91 -23.08 9.35
CA GLU A 126 63.95 -24.55 9.27
C GLU A 126 64.73 -25.13 10.46
N LYS A 127 65.93 -24.61 10.74
CA LYS A 127 66.71 -25.02 11.91
C LYS A 127 66.00 -24.76 13.23
N ARG A 128 65.28 -23.62 13.34
CA ARG A 128 64.52 -23.32 14.57
C ARG A 128 63.29 -24.22 14.70
N ALA A 129 62.65 -24.57 13.59
CA ALA A 129 61.48 -25.44 13.55
C ALA A 129 61.77 -26.85 14.11
N GLU A 130 62.99 -27.37 13.92
CA GLU A 130 63.44 -28.65 14.51
C GLU A 130 63.56 -28.61 16.05
N ALA A 131 63.67 -27.42 16.66
CA ALA A 131 63.91 -27.24 18.09
C ALA A 131 62.72 -26.64 18.84
N LEU A 132 61.51 -26.72 18.27
CA LEU A 132 60.28 -26.22 18.89
C LEU A 132 59.69 -27.21 19.91
N SER A 133 59.01 -26.68 20.91
CA SER A 133 58.19 -27.47 21.83
C SER A 133 56.78 -27.70 21.26
N ASP A 134 56.10 -28.74 21.73
CA ASP A 134 54.72 -29.06 21.38
C ASP A 134 53.76 -27.88 21.70
N ASP A 135 53.96 -27.21 22.83
CA ASP A 135 53.22 -25.99 23.23
C ASP A 135 53.37 -24.84 22.21
N ALA A 136 54.54 -24.68 21.57
CA ALA A 136 54.72 -23.68 20.52
C ALA A 136 53.94 -24.04 19.26
N LEU A 137 53.81 -25.33 18.95
CA LEU A 137 53.01 -25.84 17.83
C LEU A 137 51.50 -25.70 18.11
N ASP A 138 51.08 -25.92 19.35
CA ASP A 138 49.68 -25.72 19.78
C ASP A 138 49.25 -24.24 19.70
N ARG A 139 50.10 -23.31 20.12
CA ARG A 139 49.86 -21.86 19.92
C ARG A 139 49.74 -21.47 18.44
N ALA A 140 50.60 -22.05 17.60
CA ALA A 140 50.56 -21.86 16.15
C ALA A 140 49.24 -22.40 15.55
N TYR A 141 48.81 -23.58 15.98
CA TYR A 141 47.53 -24.16 15.60
C TYR A 141 46.35 -23.27 15.99
N TYR A 142 46.30 -22.80 17.23
CA TYR A 142 45.22 -21.92 17.68
C TYR A 142 45.19 -20.60 16.93
N SER A 143 46.33 -20.06 16.51
CA SER A 143 46.39 -18.85 15.67
C SER A 143 45.77 -19.09 14.28
N ALA A 144 45.95 -20.28 13.71
CA ALA A 144 45.33 -20.67 12.45
C ALA A 144 43.81 -20.83 12.58
N VAL A 145 43.37 -21.57 13.61
CA VAL A 145 41.94 -21.78 13.87
C VAL A 145 41.25 -20.46 14.22
N LYS A 146 41.91 -19.58 14.99
CA LYS A 146 41.42 -18.23 15.30
C LYS A 146 41.13 -17.42 14.04
N ALA A 147 42.06 -17.45 13.07
CA ALA A 147 41.90 -16.77 11.79
C ALA A 147 40.76 -17.37 10.96
N LEU A 148 40.62 -18.70 10.93
CA LEU A 148 39.56 -19.39 10.18
C LEU A 148 38.17 -19.25 10.80
N MET A 149 38.08 -19.15 12.13
CA MET A 149 36.85 -18.92 12.88
C MET A 149 36.49 -17.43 12.97
N GLU A 150 37.34 -16.54 12.43
CA GLU A 150 37.15 -15.09 12.44
C GLU A 150 36.93 -14.51 13.85
N CYS A 151 37.65 -15.06 14.84
CA CYS A 151 37.50 -14.66 16.24
C CYS A 151 38.16 -13.30 16.53
N SER A 152 37.52 -12.49 17.37
CA SER A 152 38.05 -11.17 17.78
C SER A 152 39.32 -11.29 18.61
N ASP A 153 40.19 -10.28 18.51
CA ASP A 153 41.34 -10.10 19.41
C ASP A 153 40.92 -9.58 20.80
N ASP A 154 39.74 -8.98 20.91
CA ASP A 154 39.18 -8.52 22.17
C ASP A 154 38.61 -9.72 22.95
N LEU A 155 39.27 -10.08 24.05
CA LEU A 155 38.89 -11.17 24.94
C LEU A 155 38.21 -10.60 26.17
N ARG A 156 36.92 -10.91 26.32
CA ARG A 156 36.12 -10.54 27.50
C ARG A 156 36.71 -11.09 28.81
N TYR A 157 37.47 -12.19 28.74
CA TYR A 157 38.16 -12.82 29.86
C TYR A 157 39.67 -12.87 29.57
N PRO A 158 40.45 -11.88 30.05
CA PRO A 158 41.89 -11.84 29.82
C PRO A 158 42.58 -13.13 30.27
N GLY A 159 43.42 -13.70 29.40
CA GLY A 159 44.14 -14.95 29.67
C GLY A 159 43.43 -16.23 29.22
N PHE A 160 42.15 -16.15 28.79
CA PHE A 160 41.39 -17.28 28.27
C PHE A 160 40.98 -17.04 26.81
N GLN A 161 41.19 -18.02 25.94
CA GLN A 161 40.74 -17.96 24.54
C GLN A 161 39.28 -18.42 24.43
N ILE A 162 38.37 -17.60 24.97
CA ILE A 162 36.94 -17.87 25.00
C ILE A 162 36.14 -16.70 24.43
N TRP A 163 35.14 -17.03 23.60
CA TRP A 163 34.26 -16.05 22.96
C TRP A 163 32.80 -16.45 23.16
N GLN A 164 31.94 -15.47 23.43
CA GLN A 164 30.50 -15.67 23.30
C GLN A 164 30.18 -15.95 21.84
N TYR A 165 29.39 -16.98 21.60
CA TYR A 165 29.24 -17.54 20.27
C TYR A 165 27.79 -17.88 19.96
N GLN A 166 27.38 -17.59 18.72
CA GLN A 166 26.04 -17.85 18.22
C GLN A 166 26.04 -19.10 17.36
N LEU A 167 25.07 -19.99 17.56
CA LEU A 167 24.80 -21.11 16.65
C LEU A 167 23.33 -21.13 16.26
N GLU A 168 23.06 -21.36 14.98
CA GLU A 168 21.70 -21.51 14.50
C GLU A 168 21.08 -22.83 14.98
N TRP A 169 19.96 -22.73 15.68
CA TRP A 169 19.01 -23.83 15.82
C TRP A 169 18.12 -23.90 14.59
N GLN A 170 18.54 -24.76 13.67
CA GLN A 170 18.02 -24.83 12.30
C GLN A 170 16.51 -25.12 12.23
N GLU A 171 16.02 -26.01 13.10
CA GLU A 171 14.60 -26.41 13.11
C GLU A 171 13.68 -25.27 13.53
N ARG A 172 14.15 -24.35 14.38
CA ARG A 172 13.38 -23.20 14.88
C ARG A 172 13.72 -21.88 14.18
N ARG A 173 14.76 -21.86 13.33
CA ARG A 173 15.30 -20.68 12.65
C ARG A 173 15.66 -19.55 13.62
N VAL A 174 16.38 -19.87 14.68
CA VAL A 174 16.82 -18.91 15.70
C VAL A 174 18.24 -19.20 16.14
N GLU A 175 19.02 -18.18 16.46
CA GLU A 175 20.33 -18.35 17.09
C GLU A 175 20.22 -18.63 18.59
N ARG A 176 21.06 -19.55 19.07
CA ARG A 176 21.29 -19.82 20.49
C ARG A 176 22.65 -19.30 20.90
N MET A 177 22.75 -18.85 22.15
CA MET A 177 23.97 -18.31 22.72
C MET A 177 24.73 -19.39 23.49
N GLY A 178 26.02 -19.51 23.18
CA GLY A 178 26.95 -20.42 23.82
C GLY A 178 28.35 -19.82 23.90
N TYR A 179 29.35 -20.70 23.99
CA TYR A 179 30.75 -20.32 23.98
C TYR A 179 31.55 -21.13 22.96
N LEU A 180 32.49 -20.45 22.31
CA LEU A 180 33.59 -21.06 21.57
C LEU A 180 34.84 -20.96 22.43
N PHE A 181 35.51 -22.08 22.68
CA PHE A 181 36.67 -22.15 23.56
C PHE A 181 37.83 -22.91 22.92
N PHE A 182 39.03 -22.32 22.98
CA PHE A 182 40.27 -22.97 22.56
C PHE A 182 41.00 -23.44 23.81
N GLY A 183 40.94 -24.75 24.08
CA GLY A 183 41.46 -25.38 25.29
C GLY A 183 40.55 -26.52 25.74
N ALA A 184 40.89 -27.17 26.86
CA ALA A 184 40.09 -28.24 27.43
C ALA A 184 39.12 -27.73 28.52
N PRO A 185 38.01 -28.43 28.80
CA PRO A 185 36.99 -27.99 29.77
C PRO A 185 37.53 -27.59 31.16
N ASN A 186 38.60 -28.25 31.63
CA ASN A 186 39.26 -27.96 32.90
C ASN A 186 40.03 -26.62 32.92
N ASP A 187 40.33 -26.06 31.75
CA ASP A 187 41.03 -24.78 31.60
C ASP A 187 40.06 -23.60 31.42
N ARG A 188 38.74 -23.88 31.45
CA ARG A 188 37.68 -22.89 31.27
C ARG A 188 37.58 -21.96 32.49
N PRO A 189 37.37 -20.65 32.29
CA PRO A 189 37.14 -19.75 33.42
C PRO A 189 35.85 -20.12 34.18
N THR A 190 35.92 -20.10 35.51
CA THR A 190 34.76 -20.36 36.39
C THR A 190 33.86 -19.14 36.59
N ALA A 191 34.32 -17.96 36.18
CA ALA A 191 33.63 -16.67 36.38
C ALA A 191 32.59 -16.33 35.29
N GLN A 192 32.41 -17.17 34.28
CA GLN A 192 31.46 -16.92 33.21
C GLN A 192 30.08 -17.54 33.50
N PRO A 193 28.97 -16.88 33.12
CA PRO A 193 27.64 -17.47 33.27
C PRO A 193 27.48 -18.69 32.37
N GLU A 194 26.73 -19.70 32.82
CA GLU A 194 26.39 -20.86 32.00
C GLU A 194 25.52 -20.46 30.79
N ARG A 195 25.74 -21.14 29.66
CA ARG A 195 25.04 -20.88 28.38
C ARG A 195 24.56 -22.19 27.76
N ASP A 196 23.89 -22.11 26.61
CA ASP A 196 23.18 -23.26 26.04
C ASP A 196 24.12 -24.36 25.50
N PHE A 197 25.34 -23.99 25.10
CA PHE A 197 26.35 -24.91 24.56
C PHE A 197 27.79 -24.40 24.71
N TYR A 198 28.74 -25.31 24.51
CA TYR A 198 30.18 -25.08 24.46
C TYR A 198 30.79 -25.83 23.27
N VAL A 199 31.48 -25.10 22.39
CA VAL A 199 32.28 -25.67 21.29
C VAL A 199 33.76 -25.55 21.65
N TYR A 200 34.44 -26.69 21.73
CA TYR A 200 35.84 -26.77 22.13
C TYR A 200 36.73 -27.11 20.94
N PHE A 201 37.83 -26.36 20.75
CA PHE A 201 38.96 -26.79 19.93
C PHE A 201 40.09 -27.27 20.84
N ILE A 202 40.38 -28.57 20.79
CA ILE A 202 41.42 -29.19 21.62
C ILE A 202 42.76 -29.15 20.90
N GLN A 203 43.81 -28.76 21.62
CA GLN A 203 45.17 -28.69 21.08
C GLN A 203 45.70 -30.08 20.67
N PRO A 204 46.33 -30.21 19.48
CA PRO A 204 46.70 -31.50 18.91
C PRO A 204 48.02 -32.11 19.40
N PHE A 205 48.98 -31.32 19.90
CA PHE A 205 50.33 -31.79 20.25
C PHE A 205 50.46 -32.12 21.74
N ASP A 206 50.42 -31.13 22.63
CA ASP A 206 50.45 -31.35 24.09
C ASP A 206 49.03 -31.60 24.61
N LYS A 207 48.49 -32.79 24.33
CA LYS A 207 47.07 -33.08 24.57
C LYS A 207 46.71 -32.98 26.06
N PRO A 208 45.76 -32.10 26.45
CA PRO A 208 45.39 -31.91 27.84
C PRO A 208 44.66 -33.14 28.38
N LYS A 209 44.92 -33.45 29.66
CA LYS A 209 44.25 -34.55 30.36
C LYS A 209 42.98 -34.03 31.02
N PHE A 210 41.82 -34.36 30.45
CA PHE A 210 40.52 -34.10 31.04
C PHE A 210 39.59 -35.29 30.88
N ALA A 211 38.61 -35.40 31.79
CA ALA A 211 37.54 -36.38 31.68
C ALA A 211 36.39 -35.79 30.85
N ASP A 212 36.09 -36.43 29.71
CA ASP A 212 34.90 -36.12 28.92
C ASP A 212 33.70 -36.85 29.55
N ASN A 213 32.83 -36.07 30.21
CA ASN A 213 31.63 -36.60 30.87
C ASN A 213 30.47 -36.84 29.88
N ASN A 214 30.70 -36.68 28.57
CA ASN A 214 29.72 -36.85 27.50
C ASN A 214 28.49 -35.94 27.68
N LEU A 215 28.70 -34.71 28.15
CA LEU A 215 27.64 -33.76 28.39
C LEU A 215 26.94 -33.37 27.07
N SER A 216 25.64 -33.12 27.15
CA SER A 216 24.79 -32.83 25.98
C SER A 216 25.00 -31.44 25.37
N ASP A 217 25.68 -30.55 26.08
CA ASP A 217 25.97 -29.17 25.71
C ASP A 217 27.41 -28.98 25.19
N GLU A 218 28.24 -30.02 25.16
CA GLU A 218 29.66 -29.91 24.79
C GLU A 218 29.96 -30.61 23.46
N VAL A 219 30.64 -29.89 22.56
CA VAL A 219 31.12 -30.41 21.27
C VAL A 219 32.62 -30.22 21.18
N PHE A 220 33.37 -31.29 20.92
CA PHE A 220 34.83 -31.26 20.87
C PHE A 220 35.36 -31.47 19.45
N PHE A 221 36.10 -30.50 18.94
CA PHE A 221 36.84 -30.56 17.69
C PHE A 221 38.30 -30.93 17.98
N ARG A 222 38.76 -32.04 17.39
CA ARG A 222 40.13 -32.55 17.51
C ARG A 222 40.74 -32.71 16.14
N LEU A 223 41.89 -32.08 15.90
CA LEU A 223 42.66 -32.29 14.69
C LEU A 223 43.41 -33.63 14.80
N THR A 224 43.05 -34.61 13.96
CA THR A 224 43.63 -35.97 13.98
C THR A 224 44.37 -36.32 12.69
N GLY A 225 43.97 -35.75 11.56
CA GLY A 225 44.61 -35.96 10.26
C GLY A 225 45.85 -35.09 10.04
N LEU A 226 46.84 -35.16 10.93
CA LEU A 226 48.11 -34.41 10.81
C LEU A 226 49.01 -35.03 9.74
N ASP A 227 49.04 -34.46 8.54
CA ASP A 227 50.02 -34.81 7.50
C ASP A 227 51.32 -33.99 7.64
N ASP A 228 52.34 -34.39 6.87
CA ASP A 228 53.67 -33.77 6.95
C ASP A 228 53.68 -32.33 6.43
N ASP A 229 52.79 -31.99 5.49
CA ASP A 229 52.63 -30.62 4.97
C ASP A 229 52.12 -29.67 6.06
N LEU A 230 51.06 -30.06 6.78
CA LEU A 230 50.53 -29.24 7.86
C LEU A 230 51.54 -29.09 9.01
N LYS A 231 52.22 -30.18 9.40
CA LYS A 231 53.28 -30.12 10.42
C LYS A 231 54.38 -29.15 10.03
N ARG A 232 54.84 -29.21 8.78
CA ARG A 232 55.84 -28.28 8.25
C ARG A 232 55.36 -26.83 8.35
N HIS A 233 54.14 -26.53 7.90
CA HIS A 233 53.59 -25.17 7.97
C HIS A 233 53.46 -24.67 9.42
N LEU A 234 52.98 -25.50 10.34
CA LEU A 234 52.88 -25.20 11.77
C LEU A 234 54.25 -24.91 12.39
N SER A 235 55.21 -25.80 12.19
CA SER A 235 56.57 -25.65 12.75
C SER A 235 57.29 -24.45 12.15
N SER A 236 57.18 -24.22 10.83
CA SER A 236 57.77 -23.02 10.20
C SER A 236 57.10 -21.72 10.68
N TYR A 237 55.79 -21.72 10.90
CA TYR A 237 55.09 -20.56 11.46
C TYR A 237 55.52 -20.24 12.89
N ALA A 238 55.50 -21.25 13.77
CA ALA A 238 55.94 -21.11 15.16
C ALA A 238 57.40 -20.66 15.25
N ALA A 239 58.28 -21.24 14.42
CA ALA A 239 59.70 -20.86 14.35
C ALA A 239 59.90 -19.42 13.87
N ALA A 240 59.15 -18.99 12.85
CA ALA A 240 59.22 -17.62 12.35
C ALA A 240 58.74 -16.60 13.41
N LEU A 241 57.67 -16.90 14.16
CA LEU A 241 57.21 -16.05 15.25
C LEU A 241 58.22 -15.96 16.40
N ASP A 242 58.80 -17.10 16.79
CA ASP A 242 59.79 -17.15 17.85
C ASP A 242 61.06 -16.35 17.48
N LEU A 243 61.56 -16.52 16.25
CA LEU A 243 62.67 -15.72 15.73
C LEU A 243 62.31 -14.23 15.61
N ALA A 244 61.09 -13.90 15.19
CA ALA A 244 60.63 -12.51 15.15
C ALA A 244 60.55 -11.84 16.52
N SER A 245 60.29 -12.62 17.59
CA SER A 245 60.22 -12.09 18.96
C SER A 245 61.58 -11.63 19.49
N THR A 246 62.65 -12.28 19.04
CA THR A 246 64.04 -11.99 19.46
C THR A 246 64.81 -11.10 18.47
N ALA A 247 64.35 -11.00 17.22
CA ALA A 247 64.95 -10.15 16.19
C ALA A 247 64.55 -8.66 16.33
N SER A 248 65.36 -7.77 15.76
CA SER A 248 65.10 -6.33 15.68
C SER A 248 65.23 -5.80 14.25
N GLY A 249 64.67 -4.61 13.99
CA GLY A 249 64.76 -3.93 12.69
C GLY A 249 64.23 -4.74 11.50
N GLY A 250 64.94 -4.69 10.38
CA GLY A 250 64.53 -5.34 9.12
C GLY A 250 64.41 -6.87 9.20
N ALA A 251 65.22 -7.53 10.03
CA ALA A 251 65.15 -8.99 10.23
C ALA A 251 63.81 -9.41 10.86
N LYS A 252 63.33 -8.66 11.86
CA LYS A 252 62.01 -8.88 12.48
C LYS A 252 60.88 -8.76 11.45
N ALA A 253 60.93 -7.75 10.58
CA ALA A 253 59.93 -7.57 9.54
C ALA A 253 59.89 -8.74 8.55
N ILE A 254 61.05 -9.28 8.17
CA ILE A 254 61.15 -10.45 7.29
C ILE A 254 60.56 -11.71 7.96
N TYR A 255 60.90 -11.97 9.23
CA TYR A 255 60.33 -13.10 9.97
C TYR A 255 58.81 -12.99 10.13
N LEU A 256 58.28 -11.81 10.43
CA LEU A 256 56.83 -11.59 10.51
C LEU A 256 56.14 -11.81 9.15
N SER A 257 56.75 -11.35 8.05
CA SER A 257 56.22 -11.59 6.70
C SER A 257 56.18 -13.10 6.40
N LYS A 258 57.26 -13.83 6.69
CA LYS A 258 57.30 -15.28 6.48
C LYS A 258 56.29 -16.01 7.38
N ALA A 259 56.13 -15.58 8.63
CA ALA A 259 55.10 -16.11 9.52
C ALA A 259 53.69 -15.93 8.91
N GLN A 260 53.38 -14.76 8.34
CA GLN A 260 52.08 -14.56 7.65
C GLN A 260 51.90 -15.49 6.44
N ASP A 261 52.95 -15.75 5.67
CA ASP A 261 52.89 -16.66 4.52
C ASP A 261 52.63 -18.12 4.97
N PHE A 262 53.30 -18.58 6.03
CA PHE A 262 53.05 -19.90 6.61
C PHE A 262 51.66 -20.02 7.23
N LEU A 263 51.17 -18.98 7.91
CA LEU A 263 49.80 -18.93 8.44
C LEU A 263 48.77 -19.05 7.30
N ARG A 264 48.96 -18.34 6.18
CA ARG A 264 48.09 -18.45 5.00
C ARG A 264 48.11 -19.86 4.40
N ALA A 265 49.29 -20.47 4.26
CA ALA A 265 49.42 -21.82 3.74
C ALA A 265 48.72 -22.86 4.65
N MET A 266 48.89 -22.73 5.96
CA MET A 266 48.22 -23.55 6.96
C MET A 266 46.69 -23.37 6.95
N SER A 267 46.20 -22.13 6.93
CA SER A 267 44.76 -21.86 6.84
C SER A 267 44.14 -22.43 5.56
N LYS A 268 44.86 -22.34 4.43
CA LYS A 268 44.45 -22.95 3.17
C LYS A 268 44.36 -24.48 3.28
N TRP A 269 45.39 -25.12 3.86
CA TRP A 269 45.38 -26.57 4.08
C TRP A 269 44.19 -26.99 4.95
N LEU A 270 43.95 -26.28 6.06
CA LEU A 270 42.84 -26.58 6.97
C LEU A 270 41.49 -26.41 6.25
N GLN A 271 41.33 -25.39 5.42
CA GLN A 271 40.11 -25.20 4.63
C GLN A 271 39.88 -26.32 3.59
N GLU A 272 40.95 -26.83 2.98
CA GLU A 272 40.87 -27.90 1.96
C GLU A 272 40.66 -29.30 2.59
N LYS A 273 41.24 -29.56 3.77
CA LYS A 273 41.25 -30.89 4.40
C LYS A 273 40.30 -31.04 5.59
N GLN A 274 39.65 -29.95 6.05
CA GLN A 274 38.80 -29.92 7.25
C GLN A 274 37.86 -31.12 7.37
N MET A 275 37.19 -31.50 6.27
CA MET A 275 36.16 -32.54 6.25
C MET A 275 36.66 -33.91 6.75
N THR A 276 37.96 -34.17 6.60
CA THR A 276 38.62 -35.44 6.95
C THR A 276 39.64 -35.29 8.07
N ALA A 277 40.21 -34.10 8.25
CA ALA A 277 41.28 -33.85 9.22
C ALA A 277 40.75 -33.68 10.66
N PHE A 278 39.50 -33.24 10.83
CA PHE A 278 38.88 -33.04 12.14
C PHE A 278 37.97 -34.20 12.54
N GLU A 279 38.19 -34.70 13.76
CA GLU A 279 37.26 -35.55 14.49
C GLU A 279 36.41 -34.67 15.42
N VAL A 280 35.10 -34.83 15.34
CA VAL A 280 34.13 -34.19 16.25
C VAL A 280 33.56 -35.23 17.18
N THR A 281 33.68 -34.96 18.48
CA THR A 281 33.08 -35.78 19.55
C THR A 281 31.87 -35.05 20.13
N TYR A 282 30.74 -35.74 20.17
CA TYR A 282 29.51 -35.29 20.82
C TYR A 282 28.85 -36.47 21.54
N GLN A 283 28.56 -36.32 22.84
CA GLN A 283 27.99 -37.38 23.69
C GLN A 283 28.68 -38.75 23.51
N GLY A 284 30.02 -38.75 23.52
CA GLY A 284 30.84 -39.95 23.36
C GLY A 284 30.94 -40.53 21.94
N LYS A 285 30.17 -40.02 20.97
CA LYS A 285 30.25 -40.44 19.57
C LYS A 285 31.33 -39.64 18.86
N LYS A 286 32.32 -40.33 18.29
CA LYS A 286 33.43 -39.76 17.52
C LYS A 286 33.23 -40.02 16.05
N LYS A 287 33.20 -38.96 15.24
CA LYS A 287 33.08 -39.03 13.78
C LYS A 287 33.82 -37.85 13.16
N ASN A 288 34.26 -37.98 11.92
CA ASN A 288 34.79 -36.81 11.20
C ASN A 288 33.64 -35.87 10.73
N LEU A 289 33.99 -34.67 10.26
CA LEU A 289 33.00 -33.70 9.76
C LEU A 289 32.19 -34.26 8.58
N GLN A 290 32.80 -35.04 7.68
CA GLN A 290 32.12 -35.64 6.53
C GLN A 290 31.01 -36.62 6.95
N GLU A 291 31.25 -37.42 7.98
CA GLU A 291 30.30 -38.38 8.52
C GLU A 291 29.15 -37.69 9.26
N TRP A 292 29.42 -36.60 9.99
CA TRP A 292 28.39 -35.78 10.62
C TRP A 292 27.53 -35.02 9.59
N ALA A 293 28.12 -34.60 8.48
CA ALA A 293 27.42 -33.93 7.37
C ALA A 293 26.63 -34.90 6.46
N LYS A 294 26.71 -36.21 6.67
CA LYS A 294 26.13 -37.21 5.76
C LYS A 294 24.60 -37.03 5.64
N GLY A 295 24.13 -36.80 4.42
CA GLY A 295 22.71 -36.57 4.13
C GLY A 295 22.23 -35.14 4.38
N VAL A 296 23.14 -34.21 4.70
CA VAL A 296 22.84 -32.80 4.90
C VAL A 296 23.64 -31.95 3.91
N SER A 297 22.96 -31.05 3.21
CA SER A 297 23.62 -30.03 2.40
C SER A 297 24.15 -28.92 3.32
N LEU A 298 25.47 -28.91 3.55
CA LEU A 298 26.11 -27.89 4.39
C LEU A 298 25.90 -26.48 3.84
N ARG A 299 25.87 -26.32 2.52
CA ARG A 299 25.65 -25.02 1.86
C ARG A 299 24.24 -24.48 2.14
N ASP A 300 23.23 -25.33 2.02
CA ASP A 300 21.84 -24.92 2.25
C ASP A 300 21.60 -24.56 3.72
N ARG A 301 22.20 -25.31 4.64
CA ARG A 301 22.13 -25.04 6.10
C ARG A 301 22.93 -23.80 6.51
N ALA A 302 24.02 -23.49 5.81
CA ALA A 302 24.76 -22.24 5.97
C ALA A 302 24.08 -21.04 5.28
N ARG A 303 22.98 -21.27 4.55
CA ARG A 303 22.17 -20.23 3.86
C ARG A 303 22.98 -19.40 2.86
N LEU A 304 23.97 -20.02 2.23
CA LEU A 304 24.87 -19.36 1.30
C LEU A 304 24.19 -19.07 -0.04
N GLY A 305 24.50 -17.91 -0.62
CA GLY A 305 24.09 -17.53 -1.97
C GLY A 305 24.68 -18.45 -3.06
N ALA A 306 24.16 -18.35 -4.28
CA ALA A 306 24.59 -19.18 -5.41
C ALA A 306 26.11 -19.09 -5.67
N ASP A 307 26.68 -17.89 -5.52
CA ASP A 307 28.09 -17.61 -5.79
C ASP A 307 28.99 -17.66 -4.54
N GLU A 308 28.42 -17.83 -3.34
CA GLU A 308 29.17 -17.81 -2.09
C GLU A 308 29.80 -19.17 -1.82
N ARG A 309 31.08 -19.21 -1.42
CA ARG A 309 31.76 -20.44 -1.03
C ARG A 309 31.67 -20.64 0.47
N ILE A 310 31.41 -21.89 0.88
CA ILE A 310 31.38 -22.23 2.30
C ILE A 310 32.79 -22.07 2.88
N ASN A 311 32.90 -21.31 3.97
CA ASN A 311 34.16 -21.14 4.69
C ASN A 311 34.26 -22.16 5.84
N PHE A 312 35.40 -22.19 6.54
CA PHE A 312 35.64 -23.11 7.66
C PHE A 312 34.66 -22.90 8.82
N ARG A 313 34.43 -21.63 9.20
CA ARG A 313 33.51 -21.25 10.27
C ARG A 313 32.10 -21.77 10.01
N ASP A 314 31.59 -21.62 8.78
CA ASP A 314 30.25 -22.07 8.40
C ASP A 314 30.10 -23.58 8.55
N VAL A 315 31.13 -24.37 8.17
CA VAL A 315 31.13 -25.83 8.37
C VAL A 315 31.06 -26.18 9.85
N VAL A 316 31.90 -25.55 10.67
CA VAL A 316 31.92 -25.76 12.13
C VAL A 316 30.56 -25.41 12.74
N ASN A 317 29.96 -24.30 12.32
CA ASN A 317 28.68 -23.82 12.84
C ASN A 317 27.52 -24.74 12.46
N VAL A 318 27.45 -25.15 11.19
CA VAL A 318 26.42 -26.08 10.73
C VAL A 318 26.54 -27.42 11.46
N ILE A 319 27.75 -27.99 11.57
CA ILE A 319 27.92 -29.29 12.25
C ILE A 319 27.63 -29.18 13.75
N SER A 320 28.11 -28.13 14.41
CA SER A 320 27.82 -27.89 15.83
C SER A 320 26.31 -27.73 16.06
N GLY A 321 25.63 -26.95 15.22
CA GLY A 321 24.17 -26.78 15.29
C GLY A 321 23.39 -28.07 15.04
N LEU A 322 23.84 -28.90 14.10
CA LEU A 322 23.23 -30.21 13.82
C LEU A 322 23.34 -31.17 15.02
N VAL A 323 24.52 -31.26 15.63
CA VAL A 323 24.71 -32.19 16.77
C VAL A 323 24.04 -31.68 18.04
N LEU A 324 24.00 -30.36 18.26
CA LEU A 324 23.35 -29.72 19.41
C LEU A 324 21.83 -29.59 19.27
N GLY A 325 21.25 -29.89 18.11
CA GLY A 325 19.81 -29.70 17.86
C GLY A 325 18.91 -30.36 18.92
N GLN A 326 19.21 -31.61 19.33
CA GLN A 326 18.45 -32.29 20.37
C GLN A 326 18.61 -31.62 21.74
N ARG A 327 19.80 -31.12 22.08
CA ARG A 327 20.03 -30.36 23.31
C ARG A 327 19.16 -29.10 23.36
N PHE A 328 19.00 -28.39 22.25
CA PHE A 328 18.14 -27.21 22.19
C PHE A 328 16.65 -27.56 22.38
N VAL A 329 16.20 -28.69 21.82
CA VAL A 329 14.87 -29.24 22.09
C VAL A 329 14.69 -29.56 23.58
N ASP A 330 15.66 -30.25 24.19
CA ASP A 330 15.58 -30.66 25.60
C ASP A 330 15.58 -29.46 26.56
N LEU A 331 16.30 -28.38 26.21
CA LEU A 331 16.34 -27.14 26.98
C LEU A 331 15.07 -26.29 26.84
N SER A 332 14.39 -26.38 25.70
CA SER A 332 13.27 -25.50 25.35
C SER A 332 12.29 -26.21 24.39
N PRO A 333 11.53 -27.20 24.90
CA PRO A 333 10.73 -28.09 24.06
C PRO A 333 9.65 -27.35 23.27
N GLU A 334 9.10 -26.28 23.84
CA GLU A 334 8.02 -25.48 23.26
C GLU A 334 8.49 -24.08 22.81
N TYR A 335 9.76 -23.96 22.42
CA TYR A 335 10.30 -22.71 21.85
C TYR A 335 9.61 -22.36 20.50
N PRO A 336 9.38 -21.06 20.21
CA PRO A 336 8.78 -20.60 18.97
C PRO A 336 9.50 -21.12 17.71
N THR A 337 8.74 -21.32 16.63
CA THR A 337 9.31 -21.61 15.30
C THR A 337 9.11 -20.41 14.41
N PHE A 338 10.20 -19.80 13.95
CA PHE A 338 10.12 -18.63 13.11
C PHE A 338 10.13 -19.00 11.63
N SER A 339 9.36 -18.27 10.82
CA SER A 339 9.42 -18.39 9.36
C SER A 339 10.62 -17.64 8.75
N VAL A 340 11.19 -16.67 9.48
CA VAL A 340 12.43 -15.95 9.17
C VAL A 340 13.54 -16.33 10.15
N LEU A 341 14.81 -16.21 9.75
CA LEU A 341 15.93 -16.45 10.66
C LEU A 341 16.04 -15.30 11.67
N VAL A 342 15.94 -15.62 12.96
CA VAL A 342 16.10 -14.67 14.07
C VAL A 342 17.52 -14.77 14.62
N THR A 343 18.33 -13.75 14.35
CA THR A 343 19.72 -13.63 14.81
C THR A 343 19.84 -12.56 15.90
N GLU A 344 20.93 -12.55 16.66
CA GLU A 344 21.18 -11.47 17.63
C GLU A 344 21.18 -10.09 16.96
N ALA A 345 21.73 -9.99 15.74
CA ALA A 345 21.83 -8.75 14.98
C ALA A 345 20.47 -8.21 14.51
N ASN A 346 19.52 -9.08 14.12
CA ASN A 346 18.23 -8.63 13.56
C ASN A 346 17.07 -8.67 14.55
N ARG A 347 17.19 -9.40 15.67
CA ARG A 347 16.10 -9.65 16.63
C ARG A 347 15.46 -8.36 17.15
N LYS A 348 16.28 -7.36 17.52
CA LYS A 348 15.80 -6.05 17.99
C LYS A 348 14.91 -5.36 16.95
N GLN A 349 15.28 -5.44 15.67
CA GLN A 349 14.49 -4.88 14.57
C GLN A 349 13.18 -5.66 14.36
N LEU A 350 13.23 -6.99 14.35
CA LEU A 350 12.04 -7.84 14.18
C LEU A 350 11.01 -7.58 15.29
N ILE A 351 11.45 -7.50 16.54
CA ILE A 351 10.61 -7.17 17.69
C ILE A 351 10.04 -5.76 17.59
N GLY A 352 10.87 -4.77 17.23
CA GLY A 352 10.40 -3.40 17.01
C GLY A 352 9.37 -3.29 15.88
N ASN A 353 9.46 -4.13 14.85
CA ASN A 353 8.45 -4.21 13.79
C ASN A 353 7.13 -4.79 14.31
N ALA A 354 7.19 -5.86 15.09
CA ALA A 354 6.00 -6.48 15.71
C ALA A 354 5.29 -5.52 16.68
N LEU A 355 6.03 -4.84 17.56
CA LEU A 355 5.46 -3.86 18.48
C LEU A 355 4.81 -2.67 17.75
N ARG A 356 5.43 -2.20 16.66
CA ARG A 356 4.83 -1.16 15.79
C ARG A 356 3.56 -1.64 15.10
N ALA A 357 3.50 -2.89 14.65
CA ALA A 357 2.30 -3.46 14.08
C ALA A 357 1.14 -3.53 15.10
N LEU A 358 1.45 -3.87 16.36
CA LEU A 358 0.48 -3.82 17.47
C LEU A 358 0.01 -2.39 17.78
N ALA A 359 0.88 -1.40 17.63
CA ALA A 359 0.57 0.02 17.80
C ALA A 359 -0.26 0.65 16.65
N GLY A 360 -0.70 -0.14 15.66
CA GLY A 360 -1.46 0.34 14.51
C GLY A 360 -0.60 0.71 13.28
N GLY A 361 0.70 0.42 13.31
CA GLY A 361 1.60 0.57 12.17
C GLY A 361 1.42 -0.53 11.11
N THR A 362 2.17 -0.41 10.01
CA THR A 362 2.13 -1.38 8.91
C THR A 362 2.56 -2.77 9.37
N ARG A 363 1.75 -3.78 9.02
CA ARG A 363 2.04 -5.19 9.28
C ARG A 363 3.01 -5.73 8.24
N THR A 364 4.31 -5.54 8.49
CA THR A 364 5.38 -6.06 7.62
C THR A 364 5.48 -7.58 7.71
N LYS A 365 6.12 -8.22 6.72
CA LYS A 365 6.39 -9.67 6.76
C LYS A 365 7.16 -10.07 8.02
N ASP A 366 8.13 -9.25 8.43
CA ASP A 366 8.89 -9.44 9.67
C ASP A 366 8.01 -9.41 10.92
N ALA A 367 7.08 -8.44 11.00
CA ALA A 367 6.15 -8.32 12.11
C ALA A 367 5.23 -9.54 12.19
N LEU A 368 4.67 -9.95 11.05
CA LEU A 368 3.81 -11.13 10.96
C LEU A 368 4.57 -12.41 11.33
N ALA A 369 5.79 -12.60 10.83
CA ALA A 369 6.61 -13.77 11.14
C ALA A 369 6.89 -13.92 12.64
N LEU A 370 7.06 -12.81 13.36
CA LEU A 370 7.30 -12.84 14.81
C LEU A 370 6.00 -13.06 15.60
N LEU A 371 4.91 -12.37 15.23
CA LEU A 371 3.61 -12.50 15.90
C LEU A 371 3.02 -13.90 15.71
N ASP A 372 3.15 -14.47 14.50
CA ASP A 372 2.73 -15.84 14.17
C ASP A 372 3.54 -16.89 14.95
N ALA A 373 4.87 -16.75 15.02
CA ALA A 373 5.72 -17.66 15.78
C ALA A 373 5.39 -17.66 17.29
N LEU A 374 4.90 -16.53 17.81
CA LEU A 374 4.42 -16.38 19.19
C LEU A 374 2.93 -16.72 19.34
N GLU A 375 2.28 -17.24 18.29
CA GLU A 375 0.87 -17.65 18.27
C GLU A 375 -0.10 -16.51 18.62
N LEU A 376 0.27 -15.27 18.32
CA LEU A 376 -0.52 -14.06 18.63
C LEU A 376 -1.48 -13.66 17.50
N LEU A 377 -1.58 -14.48 16.44
CA LEU A 377 -2.43 -14.24 15.28
C LEU A 377 -3.47 -15.36 15.14
N ASP A 378 -4.70 -14.97 14.81
CA ASP A 378 -5.74 -15.85 14.25
C ASP A 378 -6.05 -15.40 12.82
N GLY A 379 -5.49 -16.11 11.84
CA GLY A 379 -5.44 -15.66 10.46
C GLY A 379 -4.70 -14.32 10.34
N ASP A 380 -5.38 -13.29 9.86
CA ASP A 380 -4.83 -11.93 9.75
C ASP A 380 -5.11 -11.07 10.98
N LEU A 381 -5.88 -11.53 11.97
CA LEU A 381 -6.23 -10.74 13.15
C LEU A 381 -5.25 -11.04 14.30
N VAL A 382 -4.92 -10.01 15.09
CA VAL A 382 -4.13 -10.20 16.30
C VAL A 382 -5.06 -10.69 17.40
N ASP A 383 -4.87 -11.94 17.82
CA ASP A 383 -5.62 -12.56 18.90
C ASP A 383 -4.66 -13.41 19.78
N PRO A 384 -4.28 -12.91 20.97
CA PRO A 384 -3.42 -13.66 21.88
C PRO A 384 -4.15 -14.77 22.63
N ALA A 385 -5.48 -14.94 22.48
CA ALA A 385 -6.25 -15.90 23.27
C ALA A 385 -5.78 -17.34 23.07
N ASN A 386 -5.30 -17.69 21.89
CA ASN A 386 -4.81 -19.05 21.59
C ASN A 386 -3.29 -19.21 21.80
N SER A 387 -2.56 -18.13 22.09
CA SER A 387 -1.11 -18.20 22.30
C SER A 387 -0.78 -18.93 23.59
N ARG A 388 -0.02 -20.02 23.50
CA ARG A 388 0.46 -20.74 24.70
C ARG A 388 1.31 -19.84 25.62
N TYR A 389 2.06 -18.91 25.03
CA TYR A 389 2.93 -17.99 25.74
C TYR A 389 2.10 -16.93 26.48
N ALA A 390 1.07 -16.39 25.82
CA ALA A 390 0.16 -15.42 26.43
C ALA A 390 -0.70 -16.08 27.54
N GLN A 391 -1.18 -17.31 27.31
CA GLN A 391 -1.95 -18.07 28.29
C GLN A 391 -1.15 -18.36 29.56
N GLU A 392 0.15 -18.65 29.46
CA GLU A 392 0.99 -18.82 30.65
C GLU A 392 1.07 -17.53 31.48
N VAL A 393 1.22 -16.36 30.84
CA VAL A 393 1.20 -15.06 31.56
C VAL A 393 -0.16 -14.86 32.24
N LEU A 394 -1.26 -15.09 31.53
CA LEU A 394 -2.61 -14.93 32.06
C LEU A 394 -2.91 -15.91 33.19
N ASN A 395 -2.45 -17.16 33.11
CA ASN A 395 -2.63 -18.17 34.15
C ASN A 395 -1.87 -17.79 35.42
N ARG A 396 -0.64 -17.29 35.31
CA ARG A 396 0.13 -16.77 36.46
C ARG A 396 -0.55 -15.55 37.09
N LEU A 397 -1.06 -14.63 36.27
CA LEU A 397 -1.78 -13.45 36.76
C LEU A 397 -3.08 -13.85 37.46
N LYS A 398 -3.86 -14.78 36.90
CA LYS A 398 -5.08 -15.32 37.54
C LYS A 398 -4.78 -16.01 38.86
N ALA A 399 -3.69 -16.77 38.93
CA ALA A 399 -3.28 -17.48 40.15
C ALA A 399 -2.90 -16.54 41.32
N LYS A 400 -2.51 -15.28 41.03
CA LYS A 400 -2.27 -14.27 42.06
C LYS A 400 -3.55 -13.78 42.76
N GLY A 401 -4.69 -13.83 42.08
CA GLY A 401 -5.98 -13.33 42.58
C GLY A 401 -6.31 -11.90 42.13
N HIS A 402 -7.57 -11.50 42.32
CA HIS A 402 -8.09 -10.20 41.87
C HIS A 402 -7.35 -9.02 42.52
N GLY A 403 -7.02 -8.01 41.72
CA GLY A 403 -6.34 -6.78 42.16
C GLY A 403 -4.85 -6.94 42.48
N GLN A 404 -4.28 -8.13 42.33
CA GLN A 404 -2.85 -8.38 42.48
C GLN A 404 -2.11 -8.15 41.16
N VAL A 405 -0.83 -7.81 41.29
CA VAL A 405 0.07 -7.59 40.14
C VAL A 405 1.10 -8.72 40.06
N LEU A 406 1.53 -9.04 38.84
CA LEU A 406 2.58 -10.03 38.58
C LEU A 406 3.88 -9.29 38.27
N ASN A 407 4.85 -9.37 39.18
CA ASN A 407 6.11 -8.65 39.07
C ASN A 407 7.01 -9.26 37.99
N ARG A 408 7.93 -8.46 37.43
CA ARG A 408 8.91 -8.94 36.44
C ARG A 408 9.71 -10.15 36.93
N SER A 409 10.14 -10.14 38.19
CA SER A 409 10.87 -11.25 38.83
C SER A 409 10.06 -12.54 38.99
N GLU A 410 8.73 -12.47 38.81
CA GLU A 410 7.83 -13.64 38.87
C GLU A 410 7.56 -14.22 37.47
N LEU A 411 7.82 -13.43 36.43
CA LEU A 411 7.75 -13.86 35.03
C LEU A 411 9.10 -14.41 34.57
N LEU A 412 10.18 -13.66 34.84
CA LEU A 412 11.53 -13.98 34.40
C LEU A 412 12.32 -14.65 35.53
N SER A 413 13.10 -15.66 35.16
CA SER A 413 13.99 -16.39 36.08
C SER A 413 15.38 -16.49 35.47
N GLY A 414 16.41 -16.30 36.30
CA GLY A 414 17.81 -16.40 35.88
C GLY A 414 18.73 -15.44 36.62
N THR A 415 19.98 -15.33 36.15
CA THR A 415 20.95 -14.34 36.65
C THR A 415 20.79 -13.02 35.90
N SER A 416 21.37 -11.93 36.39
CA SER A 416 21.26 -10.60 35.76
C SER A 416 21.65 -10.57 34.28
N ASP A 417 22.51 -11.50 33.85
CA ASP A 417 23.04 -11.57 32.48
C ASP A 417 22.30 -12.61 31.60
N VAL A 418 21.46 -13.46 32.20
CA VAL A 418 20.76 -14.56 31.54
C VAL A 418 19.40 -14.77 32.19
N GLU A 419 18.33 -14.24 31.59
CA GLU A 419 16.97 -14.36 32.09
C GLU A 419 16.05 -14.97 31.04
N TYR A 420 15.14 -15.83 31.49
CA TYR A 420 14.15 -16.45 30.61
C TYR A 420 12.76 -16.48 31.24
N PHE A 421 11.75 -16.36 30.38
CA PHE A 421 10.36 -16.64 30.74
C PHE A 421 10.07 -18.14 30.59
N ALA A 422 9.50 -18.73 31.65
CA ALA A 422 9.23 -20.16 31.73
C ALA A 422 10.44 -21.03 31.29
N PRO A 423 11.57 -20.97 32.04
CA PRO A 423 12.89 -21.46 31.61
C PRO A 423 12.97 -22.96 31.25
N ILE A 424 11.98 -23.75 31.66
CA ILE A 424 11.90 -25.21 31.44
C ILE A 424 11.06 -25.54 30.21
N LYS A 425 10.06 -24.73 29.85
CA LYS A 425 9.12 -25.01 28.76
C LYS A 425 9.42 -24.18 27.52
N TYR A 426 9.24 -22.86 27.65
CA TYR A 426 9.31 -21.93 26.54
C TYR A 426 10.69 -21.29 26.44
N ARG A 427 11.33 -21.01 27.59
CA ARG A 427 12.65 -20.36 27.68
C ARG A 427 12.76 -19.12 26.79
N LEU A 428 11.71 -18.29 26.75
CA LEU A 428 11.71 -17.08 25.92
C LEU A 428 12.63 -16.03 26.52
N GLU A 429 13.38 -15.36 25.67
CA GLU A 429 14.16 -14.20 26.03
C GLU A 429 13.25 -13.02 26.43
N PRO A 430 13.72 -12.08 27.27
CA PRO A 430 12.89 -10.99 27.79
C PRO A 430 12.29 -10.11 26.70
N ASP A 431 12.98 -9.97 25.57
CA ASP A 431 12.53 -9.18 24.42
C ASP A 431 11.38 -9.86 23.65
N LEU A 432 11.41 -11.18 23.49
CA LEU A 432 10.28 -11.96 22.97
C LEU A 432 9.09 -11.94 23.94
N LEU A 433 9.34 -12.05 25.25
CA LEU A 433 8.29 -11.90 26.26
C LEU A 433 7.60 -10.53 26.14
N VAL A 434 8.34 -9.44 25.98
CA VAL A 434 7.76 -8.10 25.78
C VAL A 434 6.80 -8.06 24.59
N THR A 435 7.08 -8.81 23.52
CA THR A 435 6.16 -8.91 22.37
C THR A 435 4.86 -9.62 22.75
N VAL A 436 4.93 -10.71 23.53
CA VAL A 436 3.76 -11.42 24.08
C VAL A 436 2.95 -10.49 24.98
N LEU A 437 3.61 -9.74 25.87
CA LEU A 437 2.96 -8.75 26.72
C LEU A 437 2.32 -7.63 25.90
N GLY A 438 2.98 -7.17 24.83
CA GLY A 438 2.41 -6.21 23.89
C GLY A 438 1.13 -6.72 23.22
N GLY A 439 1.10 -8.01 22.84
CA GLY A 439 -0.09 -8.67 22.32
C GLY A 439 -1.25 -8.69 23.33
N LEU A 440 -0.96 -8.99 24.59
CA LEU A 440 -1.93 -8.96 25.68
C LEU A 440 -2.41 -7.53 26.03
N VAL A 441 -1.55 -6.52 25.91
CA VAL A 441 -1.95 -5.11 26.06
C VAL A 441 -2.83 -4.70 24.87
N TYR A 442 -2.49 -5.14 23.66
CA TYR A 442 -3.29 -4.91 22.45
C TYR A 442 -4.70 -5.47 22.57
N SER A 443 -4.85 -6.71 23.02
CA SER A 443 -6.18 -7.32 23.25
C SER A 443 -6.92 -6.69 24.43
N GLY A 444 -6.21 -5.99 25.32
CA GLY A 444 -6.74 -5.39 26.54
C GLY A 444 -6.88 -6.39 27.68
N ASP A 445 -6.10 -7.47 27.69
CA ASP A 445 -6.11 -8.49 28.73
C ASP A 445 -5.20 -8.17 29.91
N ILE A 446 -4.19 -7.30 29.71
CA ILE A 446 -3.30 -6.80 30.77
C ILE A 446 -3.03 -5.31 30.61
N VAL A 447 -2.54 -4.69 31.68
CA VAL A 447 -1.87 -3.39 31.67
C VAL A 447 -0.40 -3.60 32.03
N LEU A 448 0.50 -3.07 31.21
CA LEU A 448 1.95 -3.18 31.39
C LEU A 448 2.47 -1.93 32.12
N SER A 449 3.02 -2.10 33.34
CA SER A 449 3.63 -0.99 34.08
C SER A 449 5.11 -0.88 33.76
N ILE A 450 5.51 0.31 33.31
CA ILE A 450 6.91 0.69 33.07
C ILE A 450 7.32 1.81 34.03
N THR A 451 8.56 2.27 33.94
CA THR A 451 9.06 3.34 34.81
C THR A 451 8.37 4.67 34.50
N GLY A 452 7.51 5.13 35.41
CA GLY A 452 6.82 6.42 35.33
C GLY A 452 5.54 6.41 34.49
N ASP A 453 5.13 5.28 33.91
CA ASP A 453 3.92 5.19 33.09
C ASP A 453 3.29 3.77 33.13
N LYS A 454 2.07 3.67 32.61
CA LYS A 454 1.34 2.42 32.39
C LYS A 454 0.79 2.39 30.97
N ILE A 455 1.03 1.28 30.27
CA ILE A 455 0.56 1.04 28.91
C ILE A 455 -0.67 0.12 28.98
N ASP A 456 -1.81 0.66 28.59
CA ASP A 456 -3.07 -0.07 28.40
C ASP A 456 -3.46 -0.10 26.91
N SER A 457 -4.59 -0.72 26.57
CA SER A 457 -5.09 -0.81 25.20
C SER A 457 -5.40 0.55 24.56
N GLY A 458 -5.46 1.64 25.33
CA GLY A 458 -5.63 3.01 24.85
C GLY A 458 -4.32 3.75 24.61
N LYS A 459 -3.17 3.21 25.05
CA LYS A 459 -1.83 3.80 24.89
C LYS A 459 -0.89 2.94 24.06
N LEU A 460 -1.42 2.18 23.10
CA LEU A 460 -0.64 1.24 22.28
C LEU A 460 0.49 1.89 21.49
N THR A 461 0.38 3.18 21.15
CA THR A 461 1.46 3.95 20.51
C THR A 461 2.75 3.94 21.33
N GLN A 462 2.65 3.85 22.66
CA GLN A 462 3.83 3.77 23.54
C GLN A 462 4.62 2.48 23.36
N LEU A 463 4.01 1.38 22.87
CA LEU A 463 4.75 0.16 22.52
C LEU A 463 5.71 0.39 21.35
N ALA A 464 5.39 1.32 20.46
CA ALA A 464 6.21 1.69 19.30
C ALA A 464 7.23 2.79 19.61
N GLU A 465 6.87 3.76 20.46
CA GLU A 465 7.69 4.93 20.76
C GLU A 465 8.79 4.63 21.80
N ARG A 466 8.53 3.71 22.73
CA ARG A 466 9.49 3.36 23.79
C ARG A 466 10.57 2.41 23.27
N SER A 467 11.76 2.52 23.84
CA SER A 467 12.87 1.65 23.47
C SER A 467 12.65 0.22 23.99
N LEU A 468 13.13 -0.78 23.24
CA LEU A 468 13.04 -2.18 23.68
C LEU A 468 13.74 -2.43 25.03
N GLU A 469 14.86 -1.74 25.30
CA GLU A 469 15.55 -1.87 26.58
C GLU A 469 14.72 -1.34 27.75
N GLU A 470 13.97 -0.25 27.55
CA GLU A 470 13.03 0.26 28.57
C GLU A 470 11.86 -0.71 28.79
N LEU A 471 11.29 -1.25 27.70
CA LEU A 471 10.19 -2.21 27.79
C LEU A 471 10.60 -3.52 28.47
N LYS A 472 11.83 -4.02 28.24
CA LYS A 472 12.40 -5.19 28.94
C LYS A 472 12.54 -4.98 30.46
N GLN A 473 12.60 -3.73 30.90
CA GLN A 473 12.72 -3.32 32.30
C GLN A 473 11.36 -2.95 32.91
N PHE A 474 10.26 -3.49 32.38
CA PHE A 474 8.92 -3.34 32.97
C PHE A 474 8.89 -3.76 34.44
N LYS A 475 8.02 -3.15 35.24
CA LYS A 475 7.93 -3.41 36.69
C LYS A 475 7.04 -4.61 37.01
N HIS A 476 5.82 -4.57 36.50
CA HIS A 476 4.81 -5.61 36.70
C HIS A 476 3.76 -5.54 35.58
N VAL A 477 2.97 -6.61 35.47
CA VAL A 477 1.73 -6.64 34.70
C VAL A 477 0.55 -6.76 35.66
N GLU A 478 -0.55 -6.09 35.36
CA GLU A 478 -1.76 -6.11 36.19
C GLU A 478 -2.99 -6.37 35.33
N ALA A 479 -4.07 -6.86 35.96
CA ALA A 479 -5.34 -7.02 35.29
C ALA A 479 -5.95 -5.65 34.95
N PRO A 480 -6.63 -5.51 33.80
CA PRO A 480 -7.41 -4.31 33.47
C PRO A 480 -8.50 -4.06 34.51
N LYS A 481 -9.01 -2.83 34.57
CA LYS A 481 -10.14 -2.49 35.44
C LYS A 481 -11.39 -3.30 35.07
N GLU A 482 -12.22 -3.63 36.05
CA GLU A 482 -13.47 -4.37 35.81
C GLU A 482 -14.45 -3.56 34.95
N ILE A 483 -15.15 -4.27 34.06
CA ILE A 483 -16.19 -3.70 33.19
C ILE A 483 -17.28 -3.07 34.06
N ASN A 484 -17.61 -1.81 33.79
CA ASN A 484 -18.84 -1.24 34.32
C ASN A 484 -20.05 -1.85 33.58
N LEU A 485 -20.58 -2.94 34.14
CA LEU A 485 -21.72 -3.69 33.58
C LEU A 485 -22.96 -2.81 33.34
N ALA A 486 -23.17 -1.77 34.14
CA ALA A 486 -24.31 -0.87 33.98
C ALA A 486 -24.20 -0.05 32.69
N VAL A 487 -23.03 0.57 32.46
CA VAL A 487 -22.74 1.33 31.24
C VAL A 487 -22.80 0.43 30.00
N LEU A 488 -22.29 -0.80 30.10
CA LEU A 488 -22.28 -1.73 28.97
C LEU A 488 -23.70 -2.19 28.59
N ARG A 489 -24.58 -2.42 29.57
CA ARG A 489 -26.00 -2.71 29.31
C ARG A 489 -26.68 -1.53 28.62
N ALA A 490 -26.47 -0.32 29.12
CA ALA A 490 -27.03 0.90 28.53
C ALA A 490 -26.51 1.14 27.10
N LEU A 491 -25.23 0.84 26.82
CA LEU A 491 -24.65 0.91 25.48
C LEU A 491 -25.33 -0.08 24.52
N PHE A 492 -25.53 -1.33 24.94
CA PHE A 492 -26.23 -2.31 24.10
C PHE A 492 -27.69 -1.90 23.84
N GLU A 493 -28.40 -1.42 24.86
CA GLU A 493 -29.77 -0.92 24.71
C GLU A 493 -29.84 0.28 23.76
N LEU A 494 -28.86 1.19 23.78
CA LEU A 494 -28.78 2.32 22.85
C LEU A 494 -28.75 1.89 21.37
N PHE A 495 -28.16 0.73 21.07
CA PHE A 495 -28.07 0.17 19.71
C PHE A 495 -29.13 -0.89 19.40
N ASP A 496 -30.21 -0.96 20.20
CA ASP A 496 -31.27 -1.96 20.11
C ASP A 496 -30.74 -3.41 20.19
N LEU A 497 -29.70 -3.63 21.00
CA LEU A 497 -29.11 -4.94 21.25
C LEU A 497 -29.56 -5.49 22.61
N PRO A 498 -29.75 -6.82 22.76
CA PRO A 498 -30.16 -7.40 24.03
C PRO A 498 -29.15 -7.12 25.17
N SER A 499 -29.63 -6.59 26.29
CA SER A 499 -28.78 -6.27 27.46
C SER A 499 -28.07 -7.50 28.07
N GLY A 500 -28.55 -8.71 27.78
CA GLY A 500 -27.87 -9.97 28.11
C GLY A 500 -26.49 -10.13 27.47
N LEU A 501 -26.21 -9.41 26.38
CA LEU A 501 -24.88 -9.38 25.75
C LEU A 501 -23.81 -8.74 26.66
N ALA A 502 -24.20 -7.83 27.57
CA ALA A 502 -23.27 -7.27 28.56
C ALA A 502 -22.76 -8.34 29.52
N GLN A 503 -23.63 -9.28 29.93
CA GLN A 503 -23.26 -10.41 30.79
C GLN A 503 -22.27 -11.32 30.05
N LYS A 504 -22.55 -11.65 28.80
CA LYS A 504 -21.66 -12.46 27.95
C LYS A 504 -20.30 -11.79 27.74
N ALA A 505 -20.27 -10.47 27.53
CA ALA A 505 -19.03 -9.71 27.38
C ALA A 505 -18.18 -9.77 28.65
N SER A 506 -18.81 -9.69 29.83
CA SER A 506 -18.10 -9.86 31.11
C SER A 506 -17.55 -11.26 31.33
N GLN A 507 -18.12 -12.27 30.65
CA GLN A 507 -17.67 -13.66 30.69
C GLN A 507 -16.60 -14.00 29.63
N GLY A 508 -16.19 -13.03 28.80
CA GLY A 508 -15.16 -13.25 27.78
C GLY A 508 -15.67 -13.61 26.39
N ASP A 509 -16.99 -13.60 26.14
CA ASP A 509 -17.58 -13.96 24.84
C ASP A 509 -17.32 -12.85 23.80
N THR A 510 -17.00 -13.25 22.56
CA THR A 510 -16.73 -12.36 21.42
C THR A 510 -18.01 -11.92 20.70
N GLU A 511 -19.13 -12.65 20.83
CA GLU A 511 -20.43 -12.31 20.21
C GLU A 511 -20.90 -10.86 20.47
N PRO A 512 -20.81 -10.33 21.71
CA PRO A 512 -21.23 -8.96 22.02
C PRO A 512 -20.44 -7.90 21.25
N VAL A 513 -19.13 -8.13 21.05
CA VAL A 513 -18.25 -7.20 20.33
C VAL A 513 -18.66 -7.15 18.85
N ILE A 514 -18.86 -8.32 18.24
CA ILE A 514 -19.22 -8.43 16.82
C ILE A 514 -20.54 -7.69 16.56
N LYS A 515 -21.57 -7.95 17.36
CA LYS A 515 -22.89 -7.31 17.23
C LYS A 515 -22.83 -5.80 17.44
N LEU A 516 -22.04 -5.32 18.40
CA LEU A 516 -21.84 -3.89 18.61
C LEU A 516 -21.18 -3.24 17.39
N GLN A 517 -20.10 -3.83 16.88
CA GLN A 517 -19.37 -3.29 15.73
C GLN A 517 -20.21 -3.28 14.46
N GLU A 518 -21.10 -4.27 14.26
CA GLU A 518 -22.07 -4.28 13.14
C GLU A 518 -23.03 -3.08 13.22
N LYS A 519 -23.61 -2.82 14.40
CA LYS A 519 -24.51 -1.67 14.61
C LYS A 519 -23.79 -0.33 14.46
N VAL A 520 -22.58 -0.21 15.00
CA VAL A 520 -21.70 0.97 14.86
C VAL A 520 -21.41 1.25 13.39
N SER A 521 -21.02 0.22 12.64
CA SER A 521 -20.69 0.33 11.21
C SER A 521 -21.91 0.68 10.35
N GLY A 522 -23.11 0.22 10.72
CA GLY A 522 -24.36 0.58 10.04
C GLY A 522 -24.88 1.98 10.35
N LEU A 523 -24.61 2.50 11.55
CA LEU A 523 -25.10 3.82 11.98
C LEU A 523 -24.29 4.98 11.37
N VAL A 524 -22.96 4.83 11.23
CA VAL A 524 -22.07 5.89 10.72
C VAL A 524 -22.52 6.42 9.33
N PRO A 525 -22.81 5.58 8.32
CA PRO A 525 -23.30 6.04 7.02
C PRO A 525 -24.65 6.75 7.08
N ARG A 526 -25.57 6.30 7.96
CA ARG A 526 -26.89 6.91 8.13
C ARG A 526 -26.78 8.32 8.67
N VAL A 527 -25.98 8.51 9.73
CA VAL A 527 -25.74 9.82 10.34
C VAL A 527 -25.07 10.77 9.36
N LEU A 528 -24.07 10.29 8.61
CA LEU A 528 -23.40 11.08 7.56
C LEU A 528 -24.36 11.52 6.46
N LYS A 529 -25.20 10.61 5.96
CA LYS A 529 -26.19 10.91 4.93
C LYS A 529 -27.22 11.94 5.42
N ALA A 530 -27.83 11.70 6.58
CA ALA A 530 -28.79 12.62 7.18
C ALA A 530 -28.19 14.01 7.44
N GLY A 531 -26.95 14.05 7.95
CA GLY A 531 -26.23 15.31 8.19
C GLY A 531 -25.94 16.08 6.90
N SER A 532 -25.53 15.39 5.83
CA SER A 532 -25.29 15.99 4.51
C SER A 532 -26.59 16.47 3.86
N ASP A 533 -27.66 15.68 3.91
CA ASP A 533 -28.95 16.00 3.33
C ASP A 533 -29.57 17.24 4.03
N LEU A 534 -29.38 17.35 5.35
CA LEU A 534 -29.77 18.51 6.14
C LEU A 534 -28.98 19.78 5.75
N GLN A 535 -27.65 19.70 5.63
CA GLN A 535 -26.81 20.83 5.21
C GLN A 535 -27.11 21.31 3.78
N GLN A 536 -27.45 20.39 2.89
CA GLN A 536 -27.81 20.69 1.50
C GLN A 536 -29.22 21.29 1.36
N GLY A 537 -29.96 21.45 2.46
CA GLY A 537 -31.31 22.01 2.43
C GLY A 537 -32.33 21.09 1.75
N LYS A 538 -32.12 19.76 1.76
CA LYS A 538 -33.06 18.80 1.15
C LYS A 538 -34.40 18.70 1.86
N LEU A 539 -34.52 19.27 3.06
CA LEU A 539 -35.79 19.49 3.75
C LEU A 539 -36.56 20.73 3.25
N GLY A 540 -36.33 21.12 1.99
CA GLY A 540 -37.10 22.14 1.30
C GLY A 540 -38.35 21.57 0.63
N PHE A 541 -39.50 22.18 0.85
CA PHE A 541 -40.77 21.83 0.21
C PHE A 541 -41.42 23.10 -0.37
N TRP A 542 -41.72 23.09 -1.68
CA TRP A 542 -42.21 24.28 -2.42
C TRP A 542 -41.36 25.55 -2.21
N GLY A 543 -40.03 25.40 -2.15
CA GLY A 543 -39.10 26.52 -2.01
C GLY A 543 -38.99 27.11 -0.60
N GLN A 544 -39.62 26.49 0.42
CA GLN A 544 -39.46 26.85 1.83
C GLN A 544 -38.87 25.68 2.62
N ASN A 545 -37.99 25.98 3.57
CA ASN A 545 -37.41 24.97 4.45
C ASN A 545 -38.40 24.58 5.55
N LEU A 546 -38.54 23.28 5.81
CA LEU A 546 -39.39 22.74 6.88
C LEU A 546 -38.84 23.05 8.28
N LEU A 547 -37.53 23.23 8.39
CA LEU A 547 -36.82 23.62 9.60
C LEU A 547 -36.36 25.08 9.53
N ARG A 548 -36.41 25.77 10.67
CA ARG A 548 -35.78 27.08 10.79
C ARG A 548 -34.26 26.94 10.74
N GLU A 549 -33.53 27.98 10.31
CA GLU A 549 -32.06 27.92 10.20
C GLU A 549 -31.38 27.54 11.53
N GLU A 550 -31.84 28.09 12.64
CA GLU A 550 -31.31 27.78 13.97
C GLU A 550 -31.59 26.33 14.39
N GLU A 551 -32.76 25.79 14.04
CA GLU A 551 -33.11 24.39 14.30
C GLU A 551 -32.26 23.44 13.44
N ALA A 552 -32.06 23.76 12.15
CA ALA A 552 -31.24 22.98 11.26
C ALA A 552 -29.77 22.93 11.72
N LYS A 553 -29.23 24.05 12.24
CA LYS A 553 -27.89 24.09 12.85
C LYS A 553 -27.80 23.23 14.11
N ASP A 554 -28.78 23.31 15.01
CA ASP A 554 -28.83 22.49 16.23
C ASP A 554 -28.89 20.99 15.89
N TRP A 555 -29.79 20.61 14.98
CA TRP A 555 -29.95 19.21 14.56
C TRP A 555 -28.68 18.70 13.86
N HIS A 556 -28.03 19.52 13.04
CA HIS A 556 -26.76 19.16 12.43
C HIS A 556 -25.65 18.96 13.48
N ALA A 557 -25.55 19.84 14.48
CA ALA A 557 -24.58 19.69 15.57
C ALA A 557 -24.82 18.42 16.40
N ARG A 558 -26.08 18.04 16.63
CA ARG A 558 -26.47 16.79 17.29
C ARG A 558 -26.08 15.56 16.47
N LEU A 559 -26.30 15.59 15.14
CA LEU A 559 -25.88 14.51 14.25
C LEU A 559 -24.34 14.39 14.21
N ASP A 560 -23.60 15.50 14.21
CA ASP A 560 -22.13 15.48 14.30
C ASP A 560 -21.63 14.93 15.65
N SER A 561 -22.30 15.26 16.75
CA SER A 561 -22.03 14.66 18.07
C SER A 561 -22.25 13.14 18.06
N LEU A 562 -23.38 12.68 17.49
CA LEU A 562 -23.67 11.26 17.35
C LEU A 562 -22.64 10.55 16.48
N LYS A 563 -22.23 11.16 15.36
CA LYS A 563 -21.18 10.64 14.50
C LYS A 563 -19.88 10.42 15.28
N LYS A 564 -19.38 11.46 15.96
CA LYS A 564 -18.13 11.39 16.75
C LYS A 564 -18.20 10.32 17.84
N PHE A 565 -19.33 10.22 18.52
CA PHE A 565 -19.55 9.17 19.51
C PHE A 565 -19.49 7.77 18.87
N THR A 566 -20.20 7.56 17.77
CA THR A 566 -20.25 6.26 17.08
C THR A 566 -18.86 5.87 16.56
N GLU A 567 -18.11 6.82 16.00
CA GLU A 567 -16.71 6.61 15.56
C GLU A 567 -15.78 6.29 16.73
N SER A 568 -16.00 6.88 17.91
CA SER A 568 -15.22 6.59 19.12
C SER A 568 -15.41 5.16 19.63
N LEU A 569 -16.46 4.46 19.18
CA LEU A 569 -16.73 3.06 19.55
C LEU A 569 -16.00 2.05 18.65
N ALA A 570 -15.53 2.46 17.47
CA ALA A 570 -14.83 1.58 16.53
C ALA A 570 -13.56 0.91 17.09
N PRO A 571 -12.74 1.55 17.96
CA PRO A 571 -11.57 0.92 18.56
C PRO A 571 -11.89 -0.26 19.50
N TYR A 572 -13.10 -0.36 20.05
CA TYR A 572 -13.49 -1.42 20.99
C TYR A 572 -13.92 -2.70 20.25
N ASN A 573 -12.96 -3.28 19.53
CA ASN A 573 -13.15 -4.44 18.65
C ASN A 573 -12.69 -5.77 19.26
N THR A 574 -12.38 -5.81 20.56
CA THR A 574 -12.11 -7.04 21.33
C THR A 574 -12.78 -6.97 22.70
N VAL A 575 -12.96 -8.13 23.34
CA VAL A 575 -13.56 -8.20 24.68
C VAL A 575 -12.71 -7.47 25.72
N GLY A 576 -11.39 -7.61 25.66
CA GLY A 576 -10.48 -6.90 26.56
C GLY A 576 -10.53 -5.38 26.36
N LYS A 577 -10.61 -4.89 25.12
CA LYS A 577 -10.79 -3.45 24.86
C LYS A 577 -12.11 -2.93 25.43
N LEU A 578 -13.22 -3.67 25.32
CA LEU A 578 -14.49 -3.29 25.95
C LEU A 578 -14.38 -3.11 27.47
N LYS A 579 -13.45 -3.80 28.14
CA LYS A 579 -13.18 -3.59 29.59
C LYS A 579 -12.68 -2.19 29.90
N ASN A 580 -12.02 -1.54 28.93
CA ASN A 580 -11.47 -0.21 29.04
C ASN A 580 -12.39 0.87 28.44
N LEU A 581 -13.68 0.58 28.24
CA LEU A 581 -14.67 1.52 27.72
C LEU A 581 -14.70 2.79 28.60
N ARG A 582 -14.45 3.95 27.99
CA ARG A 582 -14.40 5.25 28.68
C ARG A 582 -15.72 6.05 28.64
N VAL A 583 -16.78 5.43 28.11
CA VAL A 583 -18.10 6.05 27.97
C VAL A 583 -18.79 6.12 29.34
N THR A 584 -19.46 7.22 29.62
CA THR A 584 -20.25 7.42 30.84
C THR A 584 -21.75 7.25 30.57
N GLN A 585 -22.56 7.13 31.63
CA GLN A 585 -24.02 7.10 31.49
C GLN A 585 -24.56 8.41 30.90
N GLU A 586 -23.97 9.55 31.27
CA GLU A 586 -24.36 10.87 30.76
C GLU A 586 -24.12 10.98 29.24
N ASP A 587 -23.00 10.43 28.76
CA ASP A 587 -22.74 10.35 27.31
C ASP A 587 -23.84 9.56 26.60
N LEU A 588 -24.22 8.39 27.12
CA LEU A 588 -25.25 7.53 26.52
C LEU A 588 -26.62 8.20 26.50
N ASP A 589 -27.01 8.85 27.59
CA ASP A 589 -28.29 9.56 27.70
C ASP A 589 -28.34 10.74 26.72
N GLY A 590 -27.21 11.42 26.50
CA GLY A 590 -27.06 12.46 25.48
C GLY A 590 -27.27 11.92 24.06
N GLN A 591 -26.67 10.76 23.75
CA GLN A 591 -26.76 10.16 22.40
C GLN A 591 -28.13 9.59 22.08
N LYS A 592 -28.88 9.12 23.09
CA LYS A 592 -30.26 8.66 22.90
C LYS A 592 -31.14 9.75 22.27
N LYS A 593 -31.02 10.99 22.76
CA LYS A 593 -31.72 12.15 22.18
C LYS A 593 -31.26 12.46 20.75
N ASN A 594 -29.97 12.26 20.44
CA ASN A 594 -29.45 12.49 19.09
C ASN A 594 -29.95 11.42 18.09
N LEU A 595 -30.18 10.18 18.53
CA LEU A 595 -30.81 9.14 17.72
C LEU A 595 -32.26 9.46 17.36
N GLU A 596 -33.02 10.05 18.29
CA GLU A 596 -34.39 10.53 18.02
C GLU A 596 -34.40 11.61 16.93
N ILE A 597 -33.41 12.52 16.95
CA ILE A 597 -33.23 13.54 15.90
C ILE A 597 -32.87 12.91 14.56
N LEU A 598 -31.98 11.91 14.53
CA LEU A 598 -31.69 11.17 13.30
C LEU A 598 -32.96 10.56 12.72
N ALA A 599 -33.76 9.87 13.54
CA ALA A 599 -35.01 9.26 13.10
C ALA A 599 -36.05 10.30 12.66
N ALA A 600 -36.06 11.51 13.23
CA ALA A 600 -36.91 12.60 12.78
C ALA A 600 -36.45 13.15 11.41
N VAL A 601 -35.16 13.37 11.20
CA VAL A 601 -34.59 13.81 9.92
C VAL A 601 -34.88 12.82 8.81
N GLU A 602 -34.63 11.53 9.05
CA GLU A 602 -34.89 10.47 8.07
C GLU A 602 -36.37 10.44 7.65
N ARG A 603 -37.31 10.51 8.61
CA ARG A 603 -38.75 10.57 8.33
C ARG A 603 -39.17 11.81 7.55
N LEU A 604 -38.64 12.99 7.89
CA LEU A 604 -38.95 14.22 7.17
C LEU A 604 -38.40 14.20 5.74
N LEU A 605 -37.20 13.65 5.52
CA LEU A 605 -36.64 13.48 4.17
C LEU A 605 -37.49 12.53 3.32
N GLU A 606 -37.94 11.41 3.88
CA GLU A 606 -38.86 10.49 3.19
C GLU A 606 -40.18 11.19 2.82
N LEU A 607 -40.76 11.96 3.74
CA LEU A 607 -41.99 12.72 3.49
C LEU A 607 -41.83 13.74 2.36
N VAL A 608 -40.73 14.49 2.34
CA VAL A 608 -40.44 15.48 1.27
C VAL A 608 -40.33 14.79 -0.10
N VAL A 609 -39.64 13.64 -0.17
CA VAL A 609 -39.51 12.86 -1.41
C VAL A 609 -40.86 12.32 -1.86
N GLU A 610 -41.65 11.75 -0.93
CA GLU A 610 -42.95 11.15 -1.19
C GLU A 610 -43.96 12.17 -1.75
N LEU A 611 -44.01 13.37 -1.17
CA LEU A 611 -44.96 14.43 -1.57
C LEU A 611 -44.45 15.28 -2.75
N GLY A 612 -43.12 15.35 -2.95
CA GLY A 612 -42.46 16.30 -3.85
C GLY A 612 -42.89 16.18 -5.32
N SER A 613 -43.11 14.96 -5.82
CA SER A 613 -43.53 14.73 -7.21
C SER A 613 -44.93 15.30 -7.49
N THR A 614 -45.87 15.06 -6.59
CA THR A 614 -47.25 15.56 -6.70
C THR A 614 -47.30 17.07 -6.47
N ALA A 615 -46.51 17.58 -5.52
CA ALA A 615 -46.36 19.00 -5.26
C ALA A 615 -45.83 19.76 -6.48
N SER A 616 -44.82 19.23 -7.18
CA SER A 616 -44.28 19.81 -8.42
C SER A 616 -45.29 19.80 -9.56
N TYR A 617 -46.02 18.69 -9.73
CA TYR A 617 -47.12 18.58 -10.70
C TYR A 617 -48.18 19.68 -10.46
N LEU A 618 -48.60 19.87 -9.21
CA LEU A 618 -49.61 20.86 -8.85
C LEU A 618 -49.13 22.29 -9.09
N SER A 619 -47.85 22.60 -8.81
CA SER A 619 -47.27 23.91 -9.13
C SER A 619 -47.26 24.19 -10.64
N GLN A 620 -47.01 23.18 -11.48
CA GLN A 620 -47.15 23.34 -12.93
C GLN A 620 -48.61 23.54 -13.34
N ALA A 621 -49.53 22.76 -12.75
CA ALA A 621 -50.96 22.84 -13.01
C ALA A 621 -51.57 24.20 -12.65
N GLU A 622 -51.13 24.83 -11.55
CA GLU A 622 -51.50 26.21 -11.15
C GLU A 622 -51.22 27.24 -12.25
N MET A 623 -50.16 27.05 -13.05
CA MET A 623 -49.79 27.97 -14.14
C MET A 623 -50.58 27.75 -15.44
N VAL A 624 -51.29 26.62 -15.57
CA VAL A 624 -51.96 26.21 -16.81
C VAL A 624 -53.37 26.79 -16.91
N LEU A 625 -54.08 26.91 -15.78
CA LEU A 625 -55.41 27.50 -15.71
C LEU A 625 -55.33 29.02 -15.45
N PRO A 626 -56.35 29.81 -15.83
CA PRO A 626 -56.39 31.24 -15.51
C PRO A 626 -56.39 31.49 -14.00
N ALA A 627 -55.79 32.59 -13.55
CA ALA A 627 -55.66 32.93 -12.13
C ALA A 627 -57.01 33.07 -11.39
N GLU A 628 -58.08 33.41 -12.11
CA GLU A 628 -59.44 33.52 -11.58
C GLU A 628 -60.21 32.19 -11.57
N HIS A 629 -59.61 31.09 -12.06
CA HIS A 629 -60.27 29.80 -12.07
C HIS A 629 -60.47 29.27 -10.63
N PRO A 630 -61.66 28.75 -10.26
CA PRO A 630 -61.95 28.30 -8.89
C PRO A 630 -60.94 27.31 -8.33
N TRP A 631 -60.49 26.36 -9.15
CA TRP A 631 -59.47 25.37 -8.76
C TRP A 631 -58.12 26.02 -8.40
N VAL A 632 -57.70 27.10 -9.06
CA VAL A 632 -56.42 27.77 -8.75
C VAL A 632 -56.48 28.41 -7.35
N LYS A 633 -57.58 29.07 -7.01
CA LYS A 633 -57.79 29.62 -5.65
C LYS A 633 -57.84 28.53 -4.58
N GLN A 634 -58.46 27.39 -4.89
CA GLN A 634 -58.47 26.22 -4.01
C GLN A 634 -57.06 25.65 -3.80
N ALA A 635 -56.28 25.49 -4.87
CA ALA A 635 -54.91 25.00 -4.83
C ALA A 635 -53.99 25.93 -4.03
N GLU A 636 -54.05 27.25 -4.25
CA GLU A 636 -53.28 28.24 -3.49
C GLU A 636 -53.59 28.19 -1.98
N THR A 637 -54.88 28.07 -1.63
CA THR A 637 -55.32 27.99 -0.23
C THR A 637 -54.83 26.70 0.42
N ALA A 638 -55.00 25.56 -0.25
CA ALA A 638 -54.57 24.27 0.25
C ALA A 638 -53.03 24.20 0.37
N ARG A 639 -52.29 24.78 -0.58
CA ARG A 639 -50.83 24.89 -0.55
C ARG A 639 -50.34 25.64 0.68
N LYS A 640 -50.92 26.81 0.98
CA LYS A 640 -50.58 27.59 2.18
C LYS A 640 -50.88 26.82 3.47
N ALA A 641 -52.06 26.21 3.57
CA ALA A 641 -52.44 25.43 4.75
C ALA A 641 -51.53 24.21 4.97
N LEU A 642 -51.15 23.52 3.89
CA LEU A 642 -50.28 22.36 3.95
C LEU A 642 -48.83 22.74 4.34
N GLN A 643 -48.31 23.85 3.81
CA GLN A 643 -46.99 24.38 4.19
C GLN A 643 -46.93 24.71 5.68
N GLU A 644 -47.97 25.36 6.21
CA GLU A 644 -48.03 25.71 7.63
C GLU A 644 -48.04 24.45 8.52
N LYS A 645 -48.87 23.46 8.19
CA LYS A 645 -48.92 22.17 8.90
C LYS A 645 -47.59 21.41 8.83
N LEU A 646 -47.00 21.27 7.63
CA LEU A 646 -45.70 20.60 7.43
C LEU A 646 -44.56 21.32 8.17
N SER A 647 -44.61 22.65 8.28
CA SER A 647 -43.63 23.42 9.03
C SER A 647 -43.74 23.25 10.55
N GLN A 648 -44.78 22.60 11.07
CA GLN A 648 -45.00 22.32 12.49
C GLN A 648 -44.89 20.82 12.81
N ASP A 649 -45.18 19.95 11.84
CA ASP A 649 -45.10 18.49 11.97
C ASP A 649 -43.65 18.01 11.86
N ARG A 650 -43.02 17.72 13.01
CA ARG A 650 -41.63 17.23 13.09
C ARG A 650 -41.52 15.72 13.08
N THR A 651 -42.64 14.99 13.18
CA THR A 651 -42.66 13.53 13.30
C THR A 651 -43.21 12.84 12.06
N ALA A 652 -43.70 13.60 11.08
CA ALA A 652 -44.35 13.13 9.86
C ALA A 652 -45.60 12.27 10.14
N GLU A 653 -46.26 12.48 11.28
CA GLU A 653 -47.41 11.66 11.71
C GLU A 653 -48.63 11.86 10.79
N HIS A 654 -48.78 13.03 10.18
CA HIS A 654 -49.93 13.35 9.32
C HIS A 654 -49.64 13.14 7.83
N ALA A 655 -48.59 12.39 7.48
CA ALA A 655 -48.18 12.12 6.08
C ALA A 655 -49.34 11.63 5.19
N ALA A 656 -50.20 10.76 5.72
CA ALA A 656 -51.35 10.23 4.99
C ALA A 656 -52.38 11.32 4.62
N GLU A 657 -52.66 12.25 5.54
CA GLU A 657 -53.57 13.39 5.30
C GLU A 657 -53.00 14.30 4.21
N TYR A 658 -51.70 14.59 4.27
CA TYR A 658 -51.02 15.42 3.28
C TYR A 658 -51.07 14.81 1.88
N ARG A 659 -50.78 13.51 1.78
CA ARG A 659 -50.88 12.76 0.52
C ARG A 659 -52.30 12.79 -0.04
N GLN A 660 -53.31 12.54 0.80
CA GLN A 660 -54.70 12.54 0.36
C GLN A 660 -55.12 13.91 -0.19
N THR A 661 -54.73 14.99 0.49
CA THR A 661 -55.02 16.37 0.07
C THR A 661 -54.41 16.68 -1.30
N LEU A 662 -53.13 16.36 -1.51
CA LEU A 662 -52.45 16.61 -2.79
C LEU A 662 -53.03 15.77 -3.93
N ASN A 663 -53.36 14.49 -3.67
CA ASN A 663 -53.98 13.62 -4.67
C ASN A 663 -55.39 14.09 -5.05
N GLN A 664 -56.16 14.60 -4.10
CA GLN A 664 -57.48 15.17 -4.38
C GLN A 664 -57.37 16.42 -5.26
N LEU A 665 -56.48 17.36 -4.93
CA LEU A 665 -56.23 18.55 -5.75
C LEU A 665 -55.82 18.19 -7.18
N LYS A 666 -55.00 17.15 -7.33
CA LYS A 666 -54.57 16.66 -8.64
C LYS A 666 -55.73 16.08 -9.45
N LYS A 667 -56.63 15.33 -8.82
CA LYS A 667 -57.83 14.80 -9.48
C LYS A 667 -58.80 15.92 -9.90
N ASP A 668 -59.00 16.90 -9.03
CA ASP A 668 -59.84 18.07 -9.30
C ASP A 668 -59.27 18.88 -10.48
N TYR A 669 -57.94 19.01 -10.56
CA TYR A 669 -57.26 19.65 -11.67
C TYR A 669 -57.53 18.95 -13.01
N ILE A 670 -57.31 17.64 -13.05
CA ILE A 670 -57.47 16.85 -14.28
C ILE A 670 -58.90 17.01 -14.80
N THR A 671 -59.88 16.98 -13.91
CA THR A 671 -61.30 17.21 -14.23
C THR A 671 -61.52 18.61 -14.83
N ALA A 672 -60.97 19.66 -14.19
CA ALA A 672 -61.10 21.04 -14.67
C ALA A 672 -60.39 21.27 -16.03
N TYR A 673 -59.22 20.65 -16.23
CA TYR A 673 -58.47 20.74 -17.47
C TYR A 673 -59.19 20.04 -18.62
N ILE A 674 -59.71 18.82 -18.43
CA ILE A 674 -60.49 18.09 -19.43
C ILE A 674 -61.73 18.89 -19.82
N ALA A 675 -62.44 19.47 -18.85
CA ALA A 675 -63.61 20.31 -19.10
C ALA A 675 -63.30 21.58 -19.90
N SER A 676 -62.12 22.19 -19.67
CA SER A 676 -61.66 23.34 -20.45
C SER A 676 -61.21 22.93 -21.85
N HIS A 677 -60.55 21.77 -21.97
CA HIS A 677 -60.07 21.23 -23.23
C HIS A 677 -61.22 20.82 -24.17
N SER A 678 -62.24 20.13 -23.66
CA SER A 678 -63.41 19.74 -24.46
C SER A 678 -64.22 20.93 -24.98
N LYS A 679 -64.19 22.07 -24.27
CA LYS A 679 -64.78 23.32 -24.76
C LYS A 679 -63.95 23.98 -25.87
N ALA A 680 -62.62 23.87 -25.80
CA ALA A 680 -61.70 24.61 -26.67
C ALA A 680 -61.23 23.83 -27.92
N ARG A 681 -61.41 22.51 -27.94
CA ARG A 681 -60.92 21.62 -29.01
C ARG A 681 -62.03 20.79 -29.60
N LEU A 682 -61.97 20.58 -30.91
CA LEU A 682 -62.88 19.68 -31.62
C LEU A 682 -62.53 18.22 -31.31
N GLY A 683 -63.54 17.42 -31.00
CA GLY A 683 -63.43 15.97 -30.88
C GLY A 683 -63.44 15.30 -32.26
N VAL A 684 -63.50 13.96 -32.28
CA VAL A 684 -63.46 13.18 -33.52
C VAL A 684 -64.67 13.47 -34.42
N ALA A 685 -65.85 13.65 -33.83
CA ALA A 685 -67.07 13.93 -34.57
C ALA A 685 -67.04 15.34 -35.18
N GLU A 686 -66.66 16.34 -34.39
CA GLU A 686 -66.62 17.73 -34.83
C GLU A 686 -65.47 17.97 -35.82
N ASP A 687 -64.32 17.29 -35.69
CA ASP A 687 -63.24 17.38 -36.68
C ASP A 687 -63.68 16.83 -38.04
N LYS A 688 -64.50 15.76 -38.07
CA LYS A 688 -65.12 15.27 -39.31
C LYS A 688 -66.04 16.31 -39.92
N THR A 689 -66.89 16.95 -39.11
CA THR A 689 -67.79 18.03 -39.57
C THR A 689 -67.00 19.22 -40.14
N ARG A 690 -65.91 19.64 -39.49
CA ARG A 690 -65.02 20.71 -40.00
C ARG A 690 -64.38 20.33 -41.33
N ASN A 691 -63.92 19.09 -41.46
CA ASN A 691 -63.32 18.62 -42.70
C ASN A 691 -64.35 18.45 -43.82
N ALA A 692 -65.61 18.16 -43.48
CA ALA A 692 -66.74 18.18 -44.42
C ALA A 692 -67.02 19.60 -44.91
N LEU A 693 -67.13 20.60 -44.01
CA LEU A 693 -67.31 22.01 -44.36
C LEU A 693 -66.21 22.55 -45.29
N ARG A 694 -64.96 22.12 -45.11
CA ARG A 694 -63.83 22.50 -45.99
C ARG A 694 -63.97 22.04 -47.44
N LYS A 695 -64.74 20.97 -47.65
CA LYS A 695 -65.00 20.34 -48.95
C LYS A 695 -66.45 20.53 -49.39
N ASP A 696 -67.22 21.34 -48.67
CA ASP A 696 -68.63 21.56 -48.94
C ASP A 696 -68.79 22.29 -50.28
N ASP A 697 -69.77 21.86 -51.06
CA ASP A 697 -70.03 22.40 -52.39
C ASP A 697 -70.36 23.90 -52.34
N ARG A 698 -70.98 24.39 -51.25
CA ARG A 698 -71.22 25.83 -51.01
C ARG A 698 -69.91 26.62 -50.94
N LEU A 699 -68.93 26.10 -50.20
CA LEU A 699 -67.62 26.74 -50.06
C LEU A 699 -66.82 26.68 -51.37
N LEU A 700 -66.90 25.55 -52.09
CA LEU A 700 -66.28 25.42 -53.41
C LEU A 700 -66.89 26.39 -54.42
N ALA A 701 -68.21 26.58 -54.40
CA ALA A 701 -68.90 27.56 -55.23
C ALA A 701 -68.43 28.99 -54.95
N LEU A 702 -68.33 29.38 -53.67
CA LEU A 702 -67.79 30.69 -53.29
C LEU A 702 -66.34 30.89 -53.75
N ARG A 703 -65.48 29.86 -53.67
CA ARG A 703 -64.10 29.93 -54.20
C ARG A 703 -64.05 30.15 -55.70
N VAL A 704 -64.95 29.53 -56.46
CA VAL A 704 -65.07 29.74 -57.92
C VAL A 704 -65.54 31.18 -58.21
N LEU A 705 -66.55 31.66 -57.47
CA LEU A 705 -67.06 33.02 -57.60
C LEU A 705 -66.07 34.10 -57.15
N ALA A 706 -65.13 33.77 -56.26
CA ALA A 706 -64.10 34.71 -55.78
C ALA A 706 -63.19 35.21 -56.92
N GLY A 707 -63.17 34.52 -58.07
CA GLY A 707 -62.50 34.98 -59.29
C GLY A 707 -63.19 36.14 -60.01
N VAL A 708 -64.42 36.49 -59.61
CA VAL A 708 -65.19 37.60 -60.19
C VAL A 708 -64.85 38.91 -59.47
N SER A 709 -64.47 39.97 -60.22
CA SER A 709 -63.83 41.19 -59.70
C SER A 709 -64.68 42.08 -58.79
N LEU A 710 -65.98 41.79 -58.65
CA LEU A 710 -66.93 42.54 -57.82
C LEU A 710 -67.45 41.77 -56.59
N MET A 711 -66.87 40.60 -56.29
CA MET A 711 -67.29 39.79 -55.14
C MET A 711 -66.58 40.21 -53.84
N PRO A 712 -67.25 40.17 -52.67
CA PRO A 712 -66.66 40.59 -51.39
C PRO A 712 -65.77 39.48 -50.79
N THR A 713 -64.60 39.26 -51.40
CA THR A 713 -63.66 38.17 -51.06
C THR A 713 -63.12 38.22 -49.63
N SER A 714 -63.11 39.39 -48.98
CA SER A 714 -62.71 39.52 -47.57
C SER A 714 -63.60 38.72 -46.60
N GLN A 715 -64.89 38.56 -46.91
CA GLN A 715 -65.81 37.75 -46.10
C GLN A 715 -65.49 36.25 -46.21
N LEU A 716 -65.12 35.78 -47.41
CA LEU A 716 -64.68 34.41 -47.63
C LEU A 716 -63.35 34.13 -46.92
N THR A 717 -62.38 35.04 -47.00
CA THR A 717 -61.11 34.91 -46.27
C THR A 717 -61.33 34.84 -44.76
N ALA A 718 -62.17 35.71 -44.20
CA ALA A 718 -62.49 35.71 -42.77
C ALA A 718 -63.19 34.41 -42.32
N PHE A 719 -64.07 33.86 -43.17
CA PHE A 719 -64.70 32.56 -42.94
C PHE A 719 -63.68 31.42 -42.94
N GLU A 720 -62.81 31.36 -43.95
CA GLU A 720 -61.77 30.33 -44.05
C GLU A 720 -60.76 30.40 -42.92
N GLU A 721 -60.35 31.61 -42.50
CA GLU A 721 -59.51 31.82 -41.32
C GLU A 721 -60.19 31.31 -40.05
N SER A 722 -61.48 31.60 -39.86
CA SER A 722 -62.26 31.14 -38.70
C SER A 722 -62.41 29.61 -38.67
N LEU A 723 -62.70 28.99 -39.83
CA LEU A 723 -62.80 27.54 -39.97
C LEU A 723 -61.44 26.85 -39.75
N ASN A 724 -60.36 27.46 -40.22
CA ASN A 724 -59.00 26.94 -40.04
C ASN A 724 -58.44 27.17 -38.63
N GLY A 725 -58.92 28.19 -37.92
CA GLY A 725 -58.56 28.48 -36.53
C GLY A 725 -59.09 27.46 -35.51
N LEU A 726 -60.09 26.66 -35.87
CA LEU A 726 -60.62 25.59 -35.01
C LEU A 726 -59.65 24.40 -34.90
N LYS A 727 -58.98 24.30 -33.75
CA LYS A 727 -58.01 23.23 -33.45
C LYS A 727 -58.72 21.94 -33.00
N SER A 728 -58.26 20.79 -33.49
CA SER A 728 -58.75 19.47 -33.06
C SER A 728 -57.75 18.77 -32.14
N CYS A 729 -58.28 18.00 -31.18
CA CYS A 729 -57.49 17.15 -30.30
C CYS A 729 -58.38 16.07 -29.67
N SER A 730 -58.27 14.83 -30.15
CA SER A 730 -59.03 13.67 -29.66
C SER A 730 -58.20 12.67 -28.88
N SER A 731 -56.87 12.84 -28.84
CA SER A 731 -55.94 11.92 -28.19
C SER A 731 -55.76 12.16 -26.70
N LEU A 732 -56.44 13.16 -26.11
CA LEU A 732 -56.35 13.44 -24.68
C LEU A 732 -57.15 12.41 -23.87
N ASP A 733 -56.49 11.74 -22.94
CA ASP A 733 -57.11 10.87 -21.94
C ASP A 733 -56.69 11.25 -20.51
N GLU A 734 -57.44 10.73 -19.52
CA GLU A 734 -57.17 10.99 -18.10
C GLU A 734 -55.80 10.45 -17.64
N PRO A 735 -55.36 9.22 -18.02
CA PRO A 735 -54.05 8.69 -17.65
C PRO A 735 -52.87 9.56 -18.09
N THR A 736 -52.93 10.16 -19.28
CA THR A 736 -51.88 11.09 -19.75
C THR A 736 -51.77 12.31 -18.84
N LEU A 737 -52.90 12.82 -18.34
CA LEU A 737 -52.89 13.98 -17.45
C LEU A 737 -52.42 13.64 -16.04
N VAL A 738 -52.42 12.38 -15.62
CA VAL A 738 -51.81 11.99 -14.34
C VAL A 738 -50.30 12.23 -14.35
N THR A 739 -49.63 12.17 -15.50
CA THR A 739 -48.18 12.35 -15.62
C THR A 739 -47.79 13.73 -16.17
N ALA A 740 -48.61 14.34 -17.02
CA ALA A 740 -48.36 15.66 -17.60
C ALA A 740 -49.48 16.66 -17.27
N ALA A 741 -49.13 17.83 -16.73
CA ALA A 741 -50.12 18.87 -16.43
C ALA A 741 -50.75 19.48 -17.70
N VAL A 742 -50.10 19.36 -18.85
CA VAL A 742 -50.59 19.90 -20.14
C VAL A 742 -50.76 18.75 -21.13
N CYS A 743 -51.81 18.81 -21.95
CA CYS A 743 -51.99 17.88 -23.05
C CYS A 743 -50.74 17.85 -23.95
N PRO A 744 -50.04 16.71 -24.07
CA PRO A 744 -48.82 16.63 -24.86
C PRO A 744 -49.08 16.76 -26.36
N HIS A 745 -50.29 16.44 -26.82
CA HIS A 745 -50.66 16.41 -28.24
C HIS A 745 -50.95 17.80 -28.82
N CYS A 746 -51.60 18.68 -28.07
CA CYS A 746 -52.00 20.00 -28.55
C CYS A 746 -51.44 21.16 -27.74
N GLN A 747 -50.72 20.88 -26.65
CA GLN A 747 -50.09 21.87 -25.74
C GLN A 747 -51.07 22.94 -25.25
N PHE A 748 -52.35 22.58 -25.09
CA PHE A 748 -53.40 23.53 -24.74
C PHE A 748 -53.19 24.10 -23.33
N ARG A 749 -53.09 25.43 -23.24
CA ARG A 749 -53.01 26.17 -21.99
C ARG A 749 -54.15 27.17 -21.91
N PRO A 750 -55.20 26.89 -21.11
CA PRO A 750 -56.30 27.81 -20.88
C PRO A 750 -55.89 29.23 -20.48
N SER A 751 -54.80 29.39 -19.72
CA SER A 751 -54.27 30.71 -19.33
C SER A 751 -53.71 31.53 -20.50
N ALA A 752 -53.30 30.89 -21.60
CA ALA A 752 -52.71 31.54 -22.77
C ALA A 752 -53.71 31.77 -23.91
N GLU A 753 -54.90 31.15 -23.86
CA GLU A 753 -55.95 31.33 -24.87
C GLU A 753 -57.01 32.28 -24.33
N GLN A 754 -57.28 33.38 -25.04
CA GLN A 754 -58.50 34.16 -24.86
C GLN A 754 -59.65 33.33 -25.41
N LEU A 755 -60.19 32.44 -24.57
CA LEU A 755 -61.38 31.66 -24.92
C LEU A 755 -62.56 32.62 -25.07
N GLU A 756 -62.97 32.95 -26.30
CA GLU A 756 -64.30 33.53 -26.49
C GLU A 756 -65.35 32.53 -25.96
N LEU A 757 -66.42 33.07 -25.37
CA LEU A 757 -67.43 32.39 -24.54
C LEU A 757 -68.17 31.18 -25.18
N ILE A 758 -67.86 30.83 -26.43
CA ILE A 758 -68.57 29.83 -27.23
C ILE A 758 -67.69 28.57 -27.40
N PRO A 759 -68.17 27.38 -27.02
CA PRO A 759 -67.50 26.10 -27.28
C PRO A 759 -67.17 25.89 -28.76
N ALA A 760 -66.04 25.23 -29.05
CA ALA A 760 -65.56 24.99 -30.42
C ALA A 760 -66.58 24.25 -31.29
N ALA A 761 -67.33 23.29 -30.72
CA ALA A 761 -68.43 22.60 -31.40
C ALA A 761 -69.56 23.57 -31.83
N ASN A 762 -69.95 24.49 -30.94
CA ASN A 762 -70.97 25.49 -31.25
C ASN A 762 -70.48 26.52 -32.28
N ARG A 763 -69.20 26.87 -32.25
CA ARG A 763 -68.59 27.71 -33.29
C ARG A 763 -68.62 27.02 -34.65
N LEU A 764 -68.39 25.71 -34.68
CA LEU A 764 -68.44 24.94 -35.91
C LEU A 764 -69.85 24.90 -36.52
N HIS A 765 -70.89 24.72 -35.70
CA HIS A 765 -72.28 24.84 -36.16
C HIS A 765 -72.60 26.24 -36.68
N LYS A 766 -72.15 27.28 -35.97
CA LYS A 766 -72.32 28.65 -36.44
C LYS A 766 -71.65 28.90 -37.80
N LEU A 767 -70.46 28.33 -38.04
CA LEU A 767 -69.80 28.44 -39.35
C LEU A 767 -70.59 27.72 -40.46
N ASP A 768 -71.31 26.65 -40.17
CA ASP A 768 -72.20 26.03 -41.14
C ASP A 768 -73.35 26.98 -41.54
N ASP A 769 -73.99 27.62 -40.55
CA ASP A 769 -75.04 28.62 -40.76
C ASP A 769 -74.52 29.88 -41.46
N ASP A 770 -73.32 30.36 -41.08
CA ASP A 770 -72.66 31.53 -41.67
C ASP A 770 -72.30 31.26 -43.15
N LEU A 771 -72.00 30.01 -43.52
CA LEU A 771 -71.73 29.62 -44.91
C LEU A 771 -72.99 29.73 -45.79
N ASP A 772 -74.16 29.33 -45.28
CA ASP A 772 -75.44 29.52 -45.97
C ASP A 772 -75.75 31.00 -46.20
N GLN A 773 -75.54 31.83 -45.17
CA GLN A 773 -75.69 33.28 -45.27
C GLN A 773 -74.72 33.87 -46.30
N LEU A 774 -73.47 33.41 -46.31
CA LEU A 774 -72.46 33.92 -47.24
C LEU A 774 -72.81 33.60 -48.70
N VAL A 775 -73.28 32.38 -48.99
CA VAL A 775 -73.78 32.01 -50.32
C VAL A 775 -74.98 32.85 -50.73
N ALA A 776 -75.96 33.03 -49.83
CA ALA A 776 -77.15 33.82 -50.11
C ALA A 776 -76.79 35.29 -50.42
N ASN A 777 -75.89 35.88 -49.64
CA ASN A 777 -75.41 37.25 -49.84
C ASN A 777 -74.68 37.40 -51.18
N TRP A 778 -73.78 36.47 -51.52
CA TRP A 778 -73.04 36.51 -52.79
C TRP A 778 -73.97 36.31 -53.99
N GLN A 779 -74.97 35.43 -53.89
CA GLN A 779 -76.00 35.29 -54.92
C GLN A 779 -76.77 36.60 -55.14
N GLN A 780 -77.16 37.27 -54.05
CA GLN A 780 -77.88 38.54 -54.11
C GLN A 780 -76.99 39.64 -54.72
N THR A 781 -75.72 39.74 -54.31
CA THR A 781 -74.75 40.67 -54.91
C THR A 781 -74.57 40.44 -56.41
N LEU A 782 -74.55 39.19 -56.87
CA LEU A 782 -74.48 38.88 -58.30
C LEU A 782 -75.76 39.28 -59.05
N LEU A 783 -76.94 39.01 -58.49
CA LEU A 783 -78.21 39.45 -59.08
C LEU A 783 -78.29 40.97 -59.18
N GLU A 784 -77.93 41.69 -58.12
CA GLU A 784 -77.91 43.16 -58.10
C GLU A 784 -76.95 43.74 -59.15
N ASN A 785 -75.74 43.17 -59.28
CA ASN A 785 -74.76 43.62 -60.26
C ASN A 785 -75.16 43.29 -61.72
N LEU A 786 -75.85 42.17 -61.96
CA LEU A 786 -76.28 41.74 -63.30
C LEU A 786 -77.63 42.37 -63.74
N GLU A 787 -78.51 42.72 -62.79
CA GLU A 787 -79.75 43.46 -63.04
C GLU A 787 -79.51 44.99 -63.14
N ASP A 788 -78.30 45.46 -62.84
CA ASP A 788 -77.94 46.86 -63.02
C ASP A 788 -78.15 47.28 -64.49
N PRO A 789 -78.82 48.44 -64.75
CA PRO A 789 -79.13 48.89 -66.10
C PRO A 789 -77.92 48.98 -67.03
N PHE A 790 -76.72 49.32 -66.53
CA PHE A 790 -75.52 49.41 -67.35
C PHE A 790 -74.97 48.02 -67.73
N THR A 791 -75.12 47.02 -66.85
CA THR A 791 -74.75 45.63 -67.15
C THR A 791 -75.74 44.99 -68.10
N GLN A 792 -77.04 45.30 -68.02
CA GLN A 792 -78.05 44.78 -68.95
C GLN A 792 -77.76 45.13 -70.42
N ASP A 793 -77.20 46.31 -70.68
CA ASP A 793 -76.76 46.72 -72.03
C ASP A 793 -75.56 45.88 -72.52
N SER A 794 -74.63 45.50 -71.63
CA SER A 794 -73.46 44.66 -71.98
C SER A 794 -73.82 43.18 -72.16
N LEU A 795 -74.90 42.67 -71.54
CA LEU A 795 -75.39 41.29 -71.72
C LEU A 795 -75.76 40.97 -73.19
N GLY A 796 -76.16 41.98 -73.96
CA GLY A 796 -76.45 41.84 -75.39
C GLY A 796 -75.23 41.48 -76.23
N LEU A 797 -74.01 41.76 -75.73
CA LEU A 797 -72.74 41.63 -76.44
C LEU A 797 -71.98 40.34 -76.11
N LEU A 798 -72.49 39.53 -75.18
CA LEU A 798 -71.86 38.29 -74.76
C LEU A 798 -71.96 37.19 -75.83
N PRO A 799 -70.96 36.29 -75.92
CA PRO A 799 -71.04 35.09 -76.74
C PRO A 799 -72.31 34.28 -76.44
N PRO A 800 -72.94 33.62 -77.43
CA PRO A 800 -74.19 32.89 -77.23
C PRO A 800 -74.15 31.85 -76.11
N ALA A 801 -72.99 31.23 -75.88
CA ALA A 801 -72.77 30.26 -74.79
C ALA A 801 -72.80 30.93 -73.41
N SER A 802 -72.05 32.03 -73.22
CA SER A 802 -72.01 32.82 -71.97
C SER A 802 -73.37 33.44 -71.66
N LYS A 803 -74.03 34.01 -72.68
CA LYS A 803 -75.36 34.63 -72.54
C LYS A 803 -76.41 33.64 -72.06
N LYS A 804 -76.42 32.41 -72.61
CA LYS A 804 -77.33 31.35 -72.19
C LYS A 804 -77.18 30.98 -70.71
N LEU A 805 -75.95 30.99 -70.19
CA LEU A 805 -75.67 30.68 -68.78
C LEU A 805 -76.17 31.80 -67.85
N ILE A 806 -76.01 33.07 -68.23
CA ILE A 806 -76.48 34.21 -67.43
C ILE A 806 -78.00 34.35 -67.50
N ASP A 807 -78.60 34.20 -68.68
CA ASP A 807 -80.07 34.23 -68.84
C ASP A 807 -80.74 33.14 -67.99
N ALA A 808 -80.13 31.94 -67.94
CA ALA A 808 -80.61 30.84 -67.09
C ALA A 808 -80.49 31.18 -65.59
N PHE A 809 -79.43 31.88 -65.18
CA PHE A 809 -79.26 32.35 -63.80
C PHE A 809 -80.26 33.45 -63.43
N LEU A 810 -80.46 34.46 -64.28
CA LEU A 810 -81.44 35.54 -64.05
C LEU A 810 -82.88 35.00 -64.00
N ALA A 811 -83.20 33.99 -64.82
CA ALA A 811 -84.51 33.34 -64.81
C ALA A 811 -84.73 32.47 -63.56
N SER A 812 -83.73 31.70 -63.15
CA SER A 812 -83.83 30.80 -61.99
C SER A 812 -83.62 31.49 -60.65
N ARG A 813 -82.93 32.64 -60.65
CA ARG A 813 -82.46 33.40 -59.48
C ARG A 813 -81.74 32.52 -58.45
N LYS A 814 -81.09 31.45 -58.91
CA LYS A 814 -80.35 30.49 -58.08
C LYS A 814 -79.02 30.20 -58.75
N LEU A 815 -77.96 30.19 -57.95
CA LEU A 815 -76.63 29.82 -58.42
C LEU A 815 -76.64 28.42 -59.07
N PRO A 816 -75.91 28.21 -60.19
CA PRO A 816 -75.77 26.88 -60.77
C PRO A 816 -75.19 25.87 -59.78
N ASP A 817 -75.73 24.65 -59.79
CA ASP A 817 -75.26 23.54 -58.98
C ASP A 817 -74.94 22.33 -59.90
N PRO A 818 -73.65 21.97 -60.11
CA PRO A 818 -72.46 22.54 -59.48
C PRO A 818 -72.07 23.91 -60.06
N MET A 819 -71.38 24.70 -59.24
CA MET A 819 -70.79 25.96 -59.69
C MET A 819 -69.61 25.71 -60.63
N THR A 820 -69.72 26.15 -61.88
CA THR A 820 -68.69 25.95 -62.92
C THR A 820 -67.85 27.19 -63.16
N SER A 821 -66.59 27.01 -63.57
CA SER A 821 -65.74 28.12 -64.01
C SER A 821 -66.26 28.78 -65.29
N GLU A 822 -66.97 28.05 -66.16
CA GLU A 822 -67.60 28.67 -67.34
C GLU A 822 -68.65 29.71 -66.94
N PHE A 823 -69.47 29.43 -65.91
CA PHE A 823 -70.43 30.39 -65.37
C PHE A 823 -69.73 31.60 -64.74
N ALA A 824 -68.72 31.38 -63.88
CA ALA A 824 -68.00 32.49 -63.25
C ALA A 824 -67.28 33.37 -64.28
N ASN A 825 -66.69 32.79 -65.32
CA ASN A 825 -66.09 33.52 -66.43
C ASN A 825 -67.14 34.31 -67.23
N ALA A 826 -68.31 33.72 -67.51
CA ALA A 826 -69.40 34.41 -68.18
C ALA A 826 -69.87 35.63 -67.36
N VAL A 827 -70.04 35.47 -66.04
CA VAL A 827 -70.39 36.56 -65.12
C VAL A 827 -69.28 37.62 -65.07
N GLN A 828 -68.01 37.23 -65.03
CA GLN A 828 -66.89 38.17 -65.09
C GLN A 828 -66.87 38.95 -66.41
N GLU A 829 -67.12 38.28 -67.54
CA GLU A 829 -67.19 38.90 -68.87
C GLU A 829 -68.35 39.90 -68.94
N ALA A 830 -69.52 39.56 -68.41
CA ALA A 830 -70.69 40.44 -68.31
C ALA A 830 -70.40 41.71 -67.51
N LEU A 831 -69.73 41.55 -66.37
CA LEU A 831 -69.40 42.63 -65.43
C LEU A 831 -68.16 43.44 -65.86
N SER A 832 -67.36 42.95 -66.82
CA SER A 832 -66.16 43.63 -67.31
C SER A 832 -66.42 44.81 -68.26
N GLY A 833 -67.69 45.08 -68.60
CA GLY A 833 -68.09 46.22 -69.43
C GLY A 833 -67.66 46.06 -70.89
N LEU A 834 -68.41 45.28 -71.67
CA LEU A 834 -68.14 45.11 -73.11
C LEU A 834 -68.58 46.33 -73.91
N GLU A 835 -67.65 46.98 -74.62
CA GLU A 835 -67.97 48.06 -75.56
C GLU A 835 -68.19 47.51 -76.99
N LYS A 836 -69.31 47.88 -77.61
CA LYS A 836 -69.62 47.51 -78.99
C LYS A 836 -68.77 48.32 -79.97
N ILE A 837 -67.75 47.70 -80.56
CA ILE A 837 -67.04 48.28 -81.71
C ILE A 837 -67.92 48.05 -82.96
N ALA A 838 -68.64 49.08 -83.39
CA ALA A 838 -69.29 49.07 -84.71
C ALA A 838 -68.22 49.37 -85.77
N VAL A 839 -67.89 48.37 -86.61
CA VAL A 839 -67.06 48.54 -87.82
C VAL A 839 -67.96 48.78 -89.02
#